data_AF-A0A497F7T8-F1
#
_entry.id   AF-A0A497F7T8-F1
#
_cell.length_a   1.000
_cell.length_b   1.000
_cell.length_c   1.000
_cell.angle_alpha   90.00
_cell.angle_beta   90.00
_cell.angle_gamma   90.00
#
_symmetry.space_group_name_H-M   'P 1'
#
loop_
_entity.id
_entity.type
_entity.pdbx_description
1 polymer ?
#
loop_
_entity_poly.entity_id
_entity_poly.type
_entity_poly.pdbx_seq_one_letter_code
_entity_poly.pdbx_strand_id
1 'polypeptide(L)'
;MSSEDRLITMLKLLSDEKRYRVLKFLAAHGPLSLSDLARLLGMDAYTEISKLRYHMRKLESEGLVVHDTKVNKYYLTKLGKELVKCLGELQSKLLEDEREIHGVHVMDIASVELLDWHYLYELLRRELSLPRKMAKELAKAVELKIHSLGLKVVPLSLVREVVSATLLEQGLTEYSSLLGKLGPPASILRRVLRKLKSMGSIKLVLQKISEFTIKEFLLTKLFPSAVSLHYVKGEVLIEALSRWLLNDLLFVHNPFIVYNSTIRFVTSSCVGTVHCKDGESTLRTISYLIGLFSELYPLGQVLPHFSTFLAMLRASRDSVKRFLQEILLKDYTGDHVVTIHLDYGIPPVLSRYLEKYFSYYVPTAEEINEYWRLVLSELSELFSKFTSLHVVVSLSLWCDLRDEDFALLTKTIANGVPVVLMRGSEENVCFTGSLFPLNASDDVPTYLGSVVSTSIIVNTPLALLLGADEAKILCTLRKWIQDITPLIKIKEKYGRSLSSIVEIVRGSTCLKYTSVPTKYYLLSFVGLPEIALTLLGVKKLDDINLHSYYDLITRFIAGIQEFVKEFSSIVRNERVKVMWCLRTTSCASKVLSSVKKSKILPQAVPNTTYLGLVPLYLPISLQERLELAHRLCNFGDVMYVQLGSSAKDFIAELVHEVISSGSCTALIPLMDLTKCMYCCCSSIGLYDSCRSCLSYMGVIKVGRVISRYLFLDDVPAVVREEYLKRVRYQYFSS
;
A
#
# COMPACT_ATOMS: atom_id res chain seq x y z
N MET A 1 -51.32 5.05 -26.88
CA MET A 1 -50.24 4.33 -26.16
C MET A 1 -49.26 5.35 -25.66
N SER A 2 -48.83 5.25 -24.39
CA SER A 2 -47.70 6.06 -23.90
C SER A 2 -46.41 5.65 -24.62
N SER A 3 -45.39 6.51 -24.61
CA SER A 3 -44.06 6.18 -25.15
C SER A 3 -43.45 4.95 -24.47
N GLU A 4 -43.78 4.74 -23.20
CA GLU A 4 -43.31 3.64 -22.37
C GLU A 4 -43.99 2.31 -22.75
N ASP A 5 -45.31 2.31 -22.98
CA ASP A 5 -46.05 1.13 -23.47
C ASP A 5 -45.53 0.66 -24.83
N ARG A 6 -45.16 1.62 -25.70
CA ARG A 6 -44.61 1.34 -27.02
C ARG A 6 -43.23 0.70 -26.93
N LEU A 7 -42.37 1.19 -26.04
CA LEU A 7 -41.07 0.60 -25.75
C LEU A 7 -41.19 -0.84 -25.24
N ILE A 8 -42.08 -1.08 -24.26
CA ILE A 8 -42.34 -2.41 -23.71
C ILE A 8 -42.82 -3.38 -24.80
N THR A 9 -43.71 -2.91 -25.68
CA THR A 9 -44.23 -3.71 -26.80
C THR A 9 -43.13 -4.06 -27.80
N MET A 10 -42.25 -3.11 -28.12
CA MET A 10 -41.08 -3.35 -28.98
C MET A 10 -40.11 -4.37 -28.35
N LEU A 11 -39.82 -4.28 -27.05
CA LEU A 11 -38.96 -5.24 -26.35
C LEU A 11 -39.58 -6.64 -26.33
N LYS A 12 -40.88 -6.77 -26.07
CA LYS A 12 -41.62 -8.03 -26.19
C LYS A 12 -41.63 -8.57 -27.62
N LEU A 13 -41.59 -7.68 -28.62
CA LEU A 13 -41.50 -8.08 -30.01
C LEU A 13 -40.13 -8.70 -30.34
N LEU A 14 -39.07 -8.22 -29.70
CA LEU A 14 -37.69 -8.67 -29.91
C LEU A 14 -37.28 -9.90 -29.10
N SER A 15 -38.10 -10.37 -28.15
CA SER A 15 -37.83 -11.60 -27.39
C SER A 15 -37.85 -12.86 -28.27
N ASP A 16 -38.29 -12.73 -29.52
CA ASP A 16 -38.27 -13.78 -30.54
C ASP A 16 -36.99 -13.70 -31.38
N GLU A 17 -36.23 -14.79 -31.33
CA GLU A 17 -34.91 -14.90 -31.93
C GLU A 17 -34.90 -14.54 -33.43
N LYS A 18 -35.93 -14.95 -34.19
CA LYS A 18 -35.98 -14.73 -35.64
C LYS A 18 -36.13 -13.26 -35.95
N ARG A 19 -36.98 -12.55 -35.21
CA ARG A 19 -37.19 -11.10 -35.37
C ARG A 19 -35.94 -10.30 -35.04
N TYR A 20 -35.24 -10.65 -33.96
CA TYR A 20 -33.96 -10.05 -33.62
C TYR A 20 -32.89 -10.29 -34.69
N ARG A 21 -32.76 -11.52 -35.19
CA ARG A 21 -31.80 -11.88 -36.25
C ARG A 21 -32.08 -11.16 -37.57
N VAL A 22 -33.35 -11.01 -37.97
CA VAL A 22 -33.73 -10.22 -39.16
C VAL A 22 -33.18 -8.79 -39.07
N LEU A 23 -33.37 -8.12 -37.94
CA LEU A 23 -32.89 -6.75 -37.76
C LEU A 23 -31.36 -6.66 -37.84
N LYS A 24 -30.65 -7.64 -37.26
CA LYS A 24 -29.19 -7.73 -37.38
C LYS A 24 -28.71 -7.94 -38.82
N PHE A 25 -29.38 -8.81 -39.58
CA PHE A 25 -29.00 -9.05 -40.97
C PHE A 25 -29.22 -7.82 -41.85
N LEU A 26 -30.34 -7.12 -41.67
CA LEU A 26 -30.62 -5.87 -42.38
C LEU A 26 -29.64 -4.75 -41.99
N ALA A 27 -29.17 -4.72 -40.74
CA ALA A 27 -28.14 -3.78 -40.31
C ALA A 27 -26.76 -4.09 -40.93
N ALA A 28 -26.40 -5.38 -41.01
CA ALA A 28 -25.09 -5.81 -41.49
C ALA A 28 -24.95 -5.84 -43.02
N HIS A 29 -26.01 -6.21 -43.74
CA HIS A 29 -25.97 -6.43 -45.19
C HIS A 29 -26.78 -5.38 -45.97
N GLY A 30 -27.44 -4.44 -45.28
CA GLY A 30 -28.32 -3.48 -45.91
C GLY A 30 -29.64 -4.11 -46.36
N PRO A 31 -30.29 -3.57 -47.41
CA PRO A 31 -31.62 -4.01 -47.83
C PRO A 31 -31.62 -5.43 -48.40
N LEU A 32 -32.50 -6.29 -47.88
CA LEU A 32 -32.57 -7.72 -48.23
C LEU A 32 -33.97 -8.11 -48.72
N SER A 33 -34.04 -9.05 -49.66
CA SER A 33 -35.32 -9.66 -50.06
C SER A 33 -35.80 -10.68 -49.01
N LEU A 34 -37.07 -11.08 -49.10
CA LEU A 34 -37.61 -12.13 -48.21
C LEU A 34 -36.85 -13.45 -48.37
N SER A 35 -36.42 -13.79 -49.59
CA SER A 35 -35.63 -14.99 -49.89
C SER A 35 -34.21 -14.93 -49.31
N ASP A 36 -33.59 -13.74 -49.33
CA ASP A 36 -32.26 -13.54 -48.73
C ASP A 36 -32.30 -13.68 -47.21
N LEU A 37 -33.33 -13.13 -46.58
CA LEU A 37 -33.56 -13.26 -45.14
C LEU A 37 -33.84 -14.71 -44.75
N ALA A 38 -34.66 -15.44 -45.51
CA ALA A 38 -34.92 -16.86 -45.28
C ALA A 38 -33.62 -17.68 -45.32
N ARG A 39 -32.76 -17.43 -46.33
CA ARG A 39 -31.46 -18.09 -46.48
C ARG A 39 -30.51 -17.77 -45.32
N LEU A 40 -30.41 -16.51 -44.90
CA LEU A 40 -29.55 -16.10 -43.77
C LEU A 40 -30.03 -16.64 -42.41
N LEU A 41 -31.34 -16.87 -42.27
CA LEU A 41 -31.95 -17.48 -41.08
C LEU A 41 -31.90 -19.02 -41.09
N GLY A 42 -31.42 -19.64 -42.17
CA GLY A 42 -31.41 -21.10 -42.32
C GLY A 42 -32.81 -21.71 -42.46
N MET A 43 -33.78 -20.96 -43.00
CA MET A 43 -35.16 -21.41 -43.18
C MET A 43 -35.35 -22.08 -44.55
N ASP A 44 -36.16 -23.13 -44.61
CA ASP A 44 -36.57 -23.75 -45.88
C ASP A 44 -37.53 -22.82 -46.63
N ALA A 45 -37.11 -22.42 -47.84
CA ALA A 45 -37.81 -21.46 -48.68
C ALA A 45 -39.21 -21.95 -49.12
N TYR A 46 -39.48 -23.25 -49.18
CA TYR A 46 -40.78 -23.76 -49.63
C TYR A 46 -41.81 -23.89 -48.50
N THR A 47 -41.38 -24.17 -47.28
CA THR A 47 -42.28 -24.51 -46.16
C THR A 47 -42.38 -23.41 -45.10
N GLU A 48 -41.35 -22.58 -44.92
CA GLU A 48 -41.28 -21.62 -43.80
C GLU A 48 -41.31 -20.14 -44.19
N ILE A 49 -41.37 -19.82 -45.50
CA ILE A 49 -41.49 -18.44 -45.99
C ILE A 49 -42.76 -17.74 -45.46
N SER A 50 -43.85 -18.50 -45.28
CA SER A 50 -45.11 -18.00 -44.70
C SER A 50 -44.92 -17.54 -43.25
N LYS A 51 -44.09 -18.24 -42.47
CA LYS A 51 -43.74 -17.88 -41.09
C LYS A 51 -42.81 -16.66 -41.05
N LEU A 52 -41.86 -16.57 -41.99
CA LEU A 52 -41.01 -15.38 -42.10
C LEU A 52 -41.84 -14.12 -42.42
N ARG A 53 -42.82 -14.23 -43.32
CA ARG A 53 -43.74 -13.13 -43.64
C ARG A 53 -44.53 -12.65 -42.42
N TYR A 54 -44.89 -13.55 -41.51
CA TYR A 54 -45.50 -13.19 -40.23
C TYR A 54 -44.57 -12.35 -39.35
N HIS A 55 -43.29 -12.74 -39.24
CA HIS A 55 -42.30 -11.97 -38.48
C HIS A 55 -42.04 -10.59 -39.11
N MET A 56 -42.00 -10.50 -40.45
CA MET A 56 -41.83 -9.23 -41.15
C MET A 56 -43.01 -8.29 -40.92
N ARG A 57 -44.26 -8.79 -41.01
CA ARG A 57 -45.46 -7.99 -40.72
C ARG A 57 -45.46 -7.41 -39.30
N LYS A 58 -45.00 -8.18 -38.31
CA LYS A 58 -44.85 -7.71 -36.93
C LYS A 58 -43.79 -6.63 -36.78
N LEU A 59 -42.63 -6.81 -37.43
CA LEU A 59 -41.57 -5.80 -37.40
C LEU A 59 -41.99 -4.50 -38.12
N GLU A 60 -42.80 -4.63 -39.17
CA GLU A 60 -43.35 -3.52 -39.95
C GLU A 60 -44.47 -2.80 -39.18
N SER A 61 -45.34 -3.51 -38.46
CA SER A 61 -46.41 -2.91 -37.66
C SER A 61 -45.90 -2.03 -36.52
N GLU A 62 -44.72 -2.35 -35.95
CA GLU A 62 -44.05 -1.51 -34.96
C GLU A 62 -43.11 -0.45 -35.57
N GLY A 63 -43.03 -0.39 -36.91
CA GLY A 63 -42.23 0.59 -37.62
C GLY A 63 -40.71 0.39 -37.48
N LEU A 64 -40.24 -0.84 -37.25
CA LEU A 64 -38.81 -1.19 -37.19
C LEU A 64 -38.22 -1.47 -38.57
N VAL A 65 -39.06 -1.99 -39.47
CA VAL A 65 -38.71 -2.37 -40.84
C VAL A 65 -39.74 -1.77 -41.80
N VAL A 66 -39.35 -1.46 -43.02
CA VAL A 66 -40.27 -1.07 -44.11
C VAL A 66 -40.00 -1.91 -45.36
N HIS A 67 -41.05 -2.32 -46.06
CA HIS A 67 -40.95 -2.98 -47.36
C HIS A 67 -41.01 -1.97 -48.51
N ASP A 68 -40.01 -1.98 -49.39
CA ASP A 68 -40.07 -1.26 -50.66
C ASP A 68 -40.66 -2.18 -51.73
N THR A 69 -41.87 -1.88 -52.17
CA THR A 69 -42.61 -2.66 -53.16
C THR A 69 -42.03 -2.56 -54.56
N LYS A 70 -41.23 -1.53 -54.88
CA LYS A 70 -40.59 -1.35 -56.20
C LYS A 70 -39.36 -2.23 -56.36
N VAL A 71 -38.56 -2.33 -55.29
CA VAL A 71 -37.30 -3.11 -55.29
C VAL A 71 -37.49 -4.50 -54.66
N ASN A 72 -38.66 -4.74 -54.06
CA ASN A 72 -39.03 -5.94 -53.32
C ASN A 72 -38.01 -6.32 -52.23
N LYS A 73 -37.56 -5.31 -51.48
CA LYS A 73 -36.58 -5.45 -50.39
C LYS A 73 -37.08 -4.78 -49.11
N TYR A 74 -36.59 -5.26 -47.99
CA TYR A 74 -36.87 -4.72 -46.67
C TYR A 74 -35.71 -3.85 -46.18
N TYR A 75 -36.04 -2.78 -45.47
CA TYR A 75 -35.11 -1.78 -44.96
C TYR A 75 -35.36 -1.54 -43.47
N LEU A 76 -34.30 -1.26 -42.71
CA LEU A 76 -34.48 -0.71 -41.36
C LEU A 76 -34.96 0.74 -41.46
N THR A 77 -35.97 1.08 -40.66
CA THR A 77 -36.36 2.46 -40.42
C THR A 77 -35.32 3.19 -39.57
N LYS A 78 -35.45 4.52 -39.38
CA LYS A 78 -34.57 5.25 -38.43
C LYS A 78 -34.64 4.66 -37.02
N LEU A 79 -35.84 4.31 -36.56
CA LEU A 79 -36.06 3.68 -35.25
C LEU A 79 -35.44 2.28 -35.19
N GLY A 80 -35.59 1.46 -36.25
CA GLY A 80 -34.96 0.14 -36.34
C GLY A 80 -33.44 0.19 -36.29
N LYS A 81 -32.83 1.19 -36.95
CA LYS A 81 -31.37 1.41 -36.90
C LYS A 81 -30.89 1.78 -35.49
N GLU A 82 -31.56 2.72 -34.82
CA GLU A 82 -31.16 3.12 -33.47
C GLU A 82 -31.35 1.99 -32.47
N LEU A 83 -32.43 1.20 -32.60
CA LEU A 83 -32.67 0.04 -31.74
C LEU A 83 -31.59 -1.04 -31.88
N VAL A 84 -31.19 -1.39 -33.12
CA VAL A 84 -30.11 -2.38 -33.34
C VAL A 84 -28.79 -1.87 -32.78
N LYS A 85 -28.51 -0.57 -32.91
CA LYS A 85 -27.32 0.05 -32.32
C LYS A 85 -27.35 -0.04 -30.79
N CYS A 86 -28.44 0.34 -30.12
CA CYS A 86 -28.59 0.21 -28.67
C CYS A 86 -28.47 -1.25 -28.19
N LEU A 87 -29.05 -2.21 -28.91
CA LEU A 87 -28.91 -3.64 -28.60
C LEU A 87 -27.47 -4.12 -28.81
N GLY A 88 -26.75 -3.60 -29.79
CA GLY A 88 -25.33 -3.86 -30.00
C GLY A 88 -24.46 -3.33 -28.86
N GLU A 89 -24.72 -2.11 -28.40
CA GLU A 89 -24.05 -1.50 -27.23
C GLU A 89 -24.37 -2.24 -25.93
N LEU A 90 -25.60 -2.70 -25.76
CA LEU A 90 -25.98 -3.54 -24.61
C LEU A 90 -25.29 -4.90 -24.68
N GLN A 91 -25.26 -5.53 -25.86
CA GLN A 91 -24.58 -6.81 -26.06
C GLN A 91 -23.07 -6.70 -25.85
N SER A 92 -22.43 -5.60 -26.26
CA SER A 92 -21.00 -5.37 -25.98
C SER A 92 -20.74 -5.23 -24.49
N LYS A 93 -21.61 -4.53 -23.74
CA LYS A 93 -21.51 -4.44 -22.27
C LYS A 93 -21.71 -5.79 -21.59
N LEU A 94 -22.71 -6.57 -22.02
CA LEU A 94 -22.93 -7.93 -21.50
C LEU A 94 -21.76 -8.87 -21.80
N LEU A 95 -21.13 -8.74 -22.98
CA LEU A 95 -19.91 -9.48 -23.33
C LEU A 95 -18.68 -9.00 -22.56
N GLU A 96 -18.60 -7.71 -22.22
CA GLU A 96 -17.57 -7.17 -21.31
C GLU A 96 -17.72 -7.77 -19.91
N ASP A 97 -18.94 -7.82 -19.36
CA ASP A 97 -19.24 -8.46 -18.08
C ASP A 97 -18.92 -9.97 -18.09
N GLU A 98 -19.29 -10.70 -19.15
CA GLU A 98 -18.95 -12.13 -19.30
C GLU A 98 -17.43 -12.37 -19.46
N ARG A 99 -16.71 -11.48 -20.16
CA ARG A 99 -15.25 -11.55 -20.31
C ARG A 99 -14.52 -11.22 -19.01
N GLU A 100 -15.09 -10.37 -18.17
CA GLU A 100 -14.54 -10.04 -16.86
C GLU A 100 -14.69 -11.20 -15.86
N ILE A 101 -15.71 -12.04 -16.02
CA ILE A 101 -16.01 -13.19 -15.14
C ILE A 101 -15.36 -14.49 -15.65
N HIS A 102 -15.25 -14.69 -16.96
CA HIS A 102 -14.81 -15.95 -17.58
C HIS A 102 -13.56 -15.84 -18.47
N GLY A 103 -12.96 -14.65 -18.58
CA GLY A 103 -11.76 -14.41 -19.37
C GLY A 103 -10.50 -15.05 -18.78
N VAL A 104 -9.51 -15.28 -19.63
CA VAL A 104 -8.16 -15.65 -19.20
C VAL A 104 -7.43 -14.35 -18.85
N HIS A 105 -6.92 -14.23 -17.64
CA HIS A 105 -6.15 -13.04 -17.23
C HIS A 105 -4.65 -13.29 -17.36
N VAL A 106 -3.94 -12.37 -18.03
CA VAL A 106 -2.47 -12.41 -18.10
C VAL A 106 -1.87 -11.63 -16.95
N MET A 107 -1.10 -12.32 -16.11
CA MET A 107 -0.35 -11.68 -15.03
C MET A 107 1.01 -11.18 -15.53
N ASP A 108 1.15 -9.86 -15.66
CA ASP A 108 2.44 -9.15 -15.81
C ASP A 108 2.83 -8.48 -14.47
N ILE A 109 4.04 -7.95 -14.40
CA ILE A 109 4.72 -7.39 -13.23
C ILE A 109 3.97 -6.20 -12.64
N ALA A 110 3.33 -5.42 -13.51
CA ALA A 110 2.77 -4.11 -13.22
C ALA A 110 1.26 -4.02 -13.47
N SER A 111 0.69 -4.98 -14.19
CA SER A 111 -0.72 -5.01 -14.50
C SER A 111 -1.17 -6.43 -14.74
N VAL A 112 -2.49 -6.61 -14.63
CA VAL A 112 -3.18 -7.78 -15.10
C VAL A 112 -4.18 -7.32 -16.11
N GLU A 113 -4.01 -7.86 -17.31
CA GLU A 113 -4.81 -7.51 -18.47
C GLU A 113 -5.64 -8.73 -18.82
N LEU A 114 -6.84 -8.48 -19.36
CA LEU A 114 -7.59 -9.53 -20.02
C LEU A 114 -6.77 -10.01 -21.23
N LEU A 115 -6.59 -11.33 -21.35
CA LEU A 115 -6.00 -11.92 -22.53
C LEU A 115 -6.97 -11.75 -23.69
N ASP A 116 -6.59 -10.92 -24.66
CA ASP A 116 -7.20 -10.92 -25.99
C ASP A 116 -6.12 -10.79 -27.07
N TRP A 117 -6.50 -11.00 -28.33
CA TRP A 117 -5.55 -10.87 -29.43
C TRP A 117 -4.97 -9.46 -29.60
N HIS A 118 -5.64 -8.38 -29.15
CA HIS A 118 -5.08 -7.03 -29.22
C HIS A 118 -3.97 -6.83 -28.20
N TYR A 119 -4.19 -7.28 -26.96
CA TYR A 119 -3.19 -7.31 -25.91
C TYR A 119 -1.97 -8.11 -26.37
N LEU A 120 -2.18 -9.32 -26.89
CA LEU A 120 -1.10 -10.14 -27.43
C LEU A 120 -0.40 -9.48 -28.62
N TYR A 121 -1.15 -8.85 -29.52
CA TYR A 121 -0.58 -8.12 -30.66
C TYR A 121 0.36 -6.99 -30.21
N GLU A 122 -0.07 -6.16 -29.25
CA GLU A 122 0.74 -5.08 -28.71
C GLU A 122 1.95 -5.62 -27.93
N LEU A 123 1.75 -6.68 -27.14
CA LEU A 123 2.83 -7.38 -26.44
C LEU A 123 3.89 -7.88 -27.43
N LEU A 124 3.48 -8.58 -28.48
CA LEU A 124 4.36 -9.16 -29.49
C LEU A 124 5.12 -8.08 -30.28
N ARG A 125 4.46 -6.99 -30.66
CA ARG A 125 5.13 -5.86 -31.33
C ARG A 125 6.13 -5.16 -30.41
N ARG A 126 5.79 -5.02 -29.13
CA ARG A 126 6.66 -4.39 -28.13
C ARG A 126 7.88 -5.24 -27.80
N GLU A 127 7.72 -6.56 -27.70
CA GLU A 127 8.78 -7.46 -27.22
C GLU A 127 9.65 -8.03 -28.34
N LEU A 128 9.06 -8.34 -29.50
CA LEU A 128 9.74 -9.03 -30.59
C LEU A 128 9.91 -8.18 -31.85
N SER A 129 9.36 -6.95 -31.84
CA SER A 129 9.39 -6.04 -33.01
C SER A 129 8.86 -6.68 -34.30
N LEU A 130 7.90 -7.59 -34.17
CA LEU A 130 7.34 -8.35 -35.29
C LEU A 130 6.62 -7.43 -36.31
N PRO A 131 6.70 -7.75 -37.62
CA PRO A 131 5.88 -7.09 -38.63
C PRO A 131 4.39 -7.15 -38.30
N ARG A 132 3.63 -6.09 -38.62
CA ARG A 132 2.21 -5.96 -38.21
C ARG A 132 1.35 -7.16 -38.60
N LYS A 133 1.55 -7.70 -39.80
CA LYS A 133 0.78 -8.85 -40.30
C LYS A 133 1.07 -10.11 -39.47
N MET A 134 2.35 -10.42 -39.29
CA MET A 134 2.84 -11.57 -38.53
C MET A 134 2.44 -11.50 -37.05
N ALA A 135 2.57 -10.33 -36.42
CA ALA A 135 2.14 -10.14 -35.03
C ALA A 135 0.65 -10.41 -34.82
N LYS A 136 -0.20 -10.03 -35.79
CA LYS A 136 -1.65 -10.22 -35.72
C LYS A 136 -2.04 -11.69 -35.88
N GLU A 137 -1.42 -12.39 -36.83
CA GLU A 137 -1.66 -13.81 -37.06
C GLU A 137 -1.20 -14.65 -35.86
N LEU A 138 0.00 -14.37 -35.34
CA LEU A 138 0.54 -15.03 -34.16
C LEU A 138 -0.29 -14.76 -32.89
N ALA A 139 -0.74 -13.51 -32.68
CA ALA A 139 -1.57 -13.16 -31.52
C ALA A 139 -2.86 -13.98 -31.48
N LYS A 140 -3.56 -14.12 -32.61
CA LYS A 140 -4.79 -14.93 -32.69
C LYS A 140 -4.54 -16.41 -32.46
N ALA A 141 -3.46 -16.95 -33.02
CA ALA A 141 -3.10 -18.36 -32.83
C ALA A 141 -2.77 -18.67 -31.35
N VAL A 142 -2.04 -17.77 -30.70
CA VAL A 142 -1.66 -17.89 -29.29
C VAL A 142 -2.86 -17.71 -28.36
N GLU A 143 -3.74 -16.75 -28.63
CA GLU A 143 -4.99 -16.55 -27.89
C GLU A 143 -5.80 -17.86 -27.83
N LEU A 144 -6.07 -18.47 -29.00
CA LEU A 144 -6.81 -19.71 -29.09
C LEU A 144 -6.16 -20.85 -28.30
N LYS A 145 -4.84 -21.01 -28.42
CA LYS A 145 -4.09 -22.04 -27.67
C LYS A 145 -4.21 -21.83 -26.17
N ILE A 146 -4.04 -20.61 -25.68
CA ILE A 146 -4.11 -20.33 -24.25
C ILE A 146 -5.52 -20.53 -23.71
N HIS A 147 -6.55 -20.10 -24.44
CA HIS A 147 -7.94 -20.38 -24.07
C HIS A 147 -8.25 -21.88 -24.00
N SER A 148 -7.66 -22.68 -24.89
CA SER A 148 -7.86 -24.14 -24.87
C SER A 148 -7.31 -24.85 -23.63
N LEU A 149 -6.41 -24.20 -22.86
CA LEU A 149 -5.84 -24.77 -21.64
C LEU A 149 -6.81 -24.73 -20.43
N GLY A 150 -7.95 -24.04 -20.55
CA GLY A 150 -8.93 -23.94 -19.46
C GLY A 150 -8.44 -23.19 -18.21
N LEU A 151 -7.34 -22.43 -18.32
CA LEU A 151 -6.73 -21.68 -17.23
C LEU A 151 -7.41 -20.32 -17.07
N LYS A 152 -7.84 -19.97 -15.85
CA LYS A 152 -8.43 -18.64 -15.57
C LYS A 152 -7.39 -17.52 -15.49
N VAL A 153 -6.16 -17.87 -15.08
CA VAL A 153 -5.05 -16.93 -14.92
C VAL A 153 -3.79 -17.58 -15.44
N VAL A 154 -3.06 -16.87 -16.29
CA VAL A 154 -1.78 -17.32 -16.84
C VAL A 154 -0.69 -16.28 -16.57
N PRO A 155 0.48 -16.70 -16.07
CA PRO A 155 1.60 -15.77 -15.98
C PRO A 155 2.09 -15.41 -17.38
N LEU A 156 2.55 -14.17 -17.55
CA LEU A 156 3.10 -13.70 -18.82
C LEU A 156 4.27 -14.58 -19.31
N SER A 157 4.99 -15.26 -18.41
CA SER A 157 5.99 -16.28 -18.76
C SER A 157 5.39 -17.46 -19.51
N LEU A 158 4.25 -18.00 -19.06
CA LEU A 158 3.55 -19.09 -19.78
C LEU A 158 3.03 -18.61 -21.14
N VAL A 159 2.48 -17.39 -21.21
CA VAL A 159 2.09 -16.79 -22.50
C VAL A 159 3.30 -16.77 -23.46
N ARG A 160 4.47 -16.35 -22.97
CA ARG A 160 5.70 -16.33 -23.76
C ARG A 160 6.18 -17.72 -24.15
N GLU A 161 6.02 -18.74 -23.30
CA GLU A 161 6.31 -20.13 -23.63
C GLU A 161 5.41 -20.63 -24.77
N VAL A 162 4.11 -20.34 -24.72
CA VAL A 162 3.16 -20.70 -25.80
C VAL A 162 3.48 -19.92 -27.08
N VAL A 163 3.83 -18.64 -26.99
CA VAL A 163 4.33 -17.84 -28.13
C VAL A 163 5.59 -18.48 -28.71
N SER A 164 6.56 -18.83 -27.87
CA SER A 164 7.83 -19.43 -28.28
C SER A 164 7.61 -20.77 -28.96
N ALA A 165 6.77 -21.63 -28.38
CA ALA A 165 6.38 -22.90 -28.98
C ALA A 165 5.69 -22.69 -30.33
N THR A 166 4.77 -21.73 -30.43
CA THR A 166 4.06 -21.42 -31.69
C THR A 166 4.99 -20.85 -32.76
N LEU A 167 5.98 -20.03 -32.38
CA LEU A 167 7.02 -19.55 -33.28
C LEU A 167 7.91 -20.69 -33.78
N LEU A 168 8.30 -21.62 -32.90
CA LEU A 168 9.07 -22.82 -33.27
C LEU A 168 8.30 -23.73 -34.23
N GLU A 169 7.01 -23.98 -33.95
CA GLU A 169 6.12 -24.73 -34.84
C GLU A 169 6.01 -24.09 -36.23
N GLN A 170 6.10 -22.76 -36.31
CA GLN A 170 6.08 -22.00 -37.56
C GLN A 170 7.46 -21.86 -38.23
N GLY A 171 8.52 -22.47 -37.67
CA GLY A 171 9.89 -22.38 -38.20
C GLY A 171 10.58 -21.03 -37.95
N LEU A 172 9.98 -20.14 -37.14
CA LEU A 172 10.46 -18.79 -36.82
C LEU A 172 11.45 -18.81 -35.65
N THR A 173 12.53 -19.59 -35.79
CA THR A 173 13.54 -19.82 -34.73
C THR A 173 14.27 -18.54 -34.30
N GLU A 174 14.50 -17.61 -35.23
CA GLU A 174 15.11 -16.31 -34.94
C GLU A 174 14.31 -15.51 -33.90
N TYR A 175 12.97 -15.50 -34.02
CA TYR A 175 12.09 -14.81 -33.07
C TYR A 175 11.91 -15.61 -31.78
N SER A 176 11.89 -16.95 -31.85
CA SER A 176 11.87 -17.80 -30.65
C SER A 176 13.13 -17.62 -29.79
N SER A 177 14.29 -17.42 -30.41
CA SER A 177 15.56 -17.22 -29.70
C SER A 177 15.57 -15.96 -28.82
N LEU A 178 14.78 -14.94 -29.19
CA LEU A 178 14.56 -13.72 -28.40
C LEU A 178 13.72 -13.97 -27.13
N LEU A 179 12.98 -15.09 -27.08
CA LEU A 179 12.14 -15.49 -25.95
C LEU A 179 12.88 -16.44 -24.99
N GLY A 180 13.83 -17.24 -25.46
CA GLY A 180 14.66 -18.12 -24.64
C GLY A 180 15.50 -17.32 -23.63
N LYS A 181 15.43 -17.64 -22.33
CA LYS A 181 16.00 -16.78 -21.28
C LYS A 181 16.72 -17.50 -20.14
N LEU A 182 17.85 -16.89 -19.77
CA LEU A 182 18.37 -16.84 -18.41
C LEU A 182 18.04 -15.44 -17.84
N GLY A 183 17.10 -15.35 -16.90
CA GLY A 183 16.77 -14.09 -16.19
C GLY A 183 15.61 -13.25 -16.78
N PRO A 184 15.49 -11.96 -16.38
CA PRO A 184 14.35 -11.11 -16.75
C PRO A 184 14.28 -10.80 -18.25
N PRO A 185 13.07 -10.55 -18.80
CA PRO A 185 12.90 -10.03 -20.14
C PRO A 185 13.78 -8.83 -20.52
N ALA A 186 14.38 -8.87 -21.71
CA ALA A 186 15.21 -7.79 -22.25
C ALA A 186 14.47 -6.44 -22.28
N SER A 187 13.15 -6.44 -22.50
CA SER A 187 12.30 -5.26 -22.43
C SER A 187 12.31 -4.61 -21.02
N ILE A 188 12.28 -5.43 -19.97
CA ILE A 188 12.35 -4.99 -18.57
C ILE A 188 13.74 -4.46 -18.28
N LEU A 189 14.79 -5.19 -18.66
CA LEU A 189 16.17 -4.73 -18.51
C LEU A 189 16.39 -3.38 -19.20
N ARG A 190 15.96 -3.23 -20.46
CA ARG A 190 16.03 -1.94 -21.18
C ARG A 190 15.26 -0.83 -20.46
N ARG A 191 14.14 -1.12 -19.80
CA ARG A 191 13.36 -0.13 -19.04
C ARG A 191 14.06 0.25 -17.73
N VAL A 192 14.60 -0.72 -17.00
CA VAL A 192 15.37 -0.48 -15.76
C VAL A 192 16.64 0.31 -16.08
N LEU A 193 17.38 -0.06 -17.13
CA LEU A 193 18.58 0.64 -17.58
C LEU A 193 18.28 2.05 -18.09
N ARG A 194 17.16 2.28 -18.77
CA ARG A 194 16.75 3.65 -19.16
C ARG A 194 16.50 4.56 -17.96
N LYS A 195 16.03 4.00 -16.84
CA LYS A 195 15.85 4.73 -15.57
C LYS A 195 17.16 4.96 -14.81
N LEU A 196 18.31 4.43 -15.25
CA LEU A 196 19.61 4.69 -14.60
C LEU A 196 19.96 6.17 -14.53
N LYS A 197 19.69 6.92 -15.60
CA LYS A 197 19.99 8.36 -15.65
C LYS A 197 19.27 9.15 -14.55
N SER A 198 18.11 8.69 -14.09
CA SER A 198 17.32 9.34 -13.04
C SER A 198 17.49 8.71 -11.66
N MET A 199 17.99 7.47 -11.54
CA MET A 199 18.11 6.76 -10.26
C MET A 199 19.46 6.93 -9.56
N GLY A 200 20.52 7.31 -10.29
CA GLY A 200 21.84 7.65 -9.72
C GLY A 200 22.61 6.52 -9.02
N SER A 201 22.06 5.29 -8.92
CA SER A 201 22.67 4.19 -8.16
C SER A 201 22.57 2.83 -8.87
N ILE A 202 23.72 2.18 -9.07
CA ILE A 202 23.84 0.82 -9.61
C ILE A 202 23.17 -0.19 -8.66
N LYS A 203 23.25 0.01 -7.34
CA LYS A 203 22.61 -0.85 -6.33
C LYS A 203 21.10 -0.91 -6.55
N LEU A 204 20.46 0.22 -6.85
CA LEU A 204 19.03 0.28 -7.13
C LEU A 204 18.63 -0.48 -8.41
N VAL A 205 19.49 -0.50 -9.43
CA VAL A 205 19.23 -1.31 -10.65
C VAL A 205 19.27 -2.80 -10.37
N LEU A 206 20.31 -3.26 -9.70
CA LEU A 206 20.45 -4.68 -9.35
C LEU A 206 19.28 -5.11 -8.47
N GLN A 207 18.89 -4.27 -7.52
CA GLN A 207 17.72 -4.49 -6.69
C GLN A 207 16.43 -4.60 -7.53
N LYS A 208 16.19 -3.69 -8.49
CA LYS A 208 14.97 -3.77 -9.33
C LYS A 208 14.91 -5.03 -10.18
N ILE A 209 16.06 -5.54 -10.61
CA ILE A 209 16.17 -6.80 -11.35
C ILE A 209 15.86 -7.99 -10.43
N SER A 210 16.43 -8.05 -9.24
CA SER A 210 16.16 -9.13 -8.28
C SER A 210 14.72 -9.10 -7.79
N GLU A 211 14.16 -7.91 -7.55
CA GLU A 211 12.77 -7.70 -7.17
C GLU A 211 11.80 -8.34 -8.17
N PHE A 212 12.08 -8.19 -9.47
CA PHE A 212 11.28 -8.81 -10.52
C PHE A 212 11.30 -10.33 -10.41
N THR A 213 12.50 -10.93 -10.40
CA THR A 213 12.67 -12.39 -10.44
C THR A 213 12.03 -13.05 -9.21
N ILE A 214 12.25 -12.49 -8.02
CA ILE A 214 11.70 -13.06 -6.78
C ILE A 214 10.17 -12.90 -6.76
N LYS A 215 9.64 -11.75 -7.17
CA LYS A 215 8.19 -11.54 -7.23
C LYS A 215 7.50 -12.55 -8.16
N GLU A 216 8.08 -12.80 -9.34
CA GLU A 216 7.55 -13.79 -10.28
C GLU A 216 7.55 -15.19 -9.65
N PHE A 217 8.66 -15.61 -9.04
CA PHE A 217 8.76 -16.89 -8.36
C PHE A 217 7.70 -17.04 -7.26
N LEU A 218 7.54 -16.02 -6.40
CA LEU A 218 6.57 -16.07 -5.31
C LEU A 218 5.13 -16.21 -5.82
N LEU A 219 4.72 -15.39 -6.78
CA LEU A 219 3.34 -15.38 -7.28
C LEU A 219 2.98 -16.58 -8.16
N THR A 220 3.97 -17.20 -8.84
CA THR A 220 3.70 -18.26 -9.82
C THR A 220 4.03 -19.66 -9.30
N LYS A 221 4.97 -19.80 -8.37
CA LYS A 221 5.47 -21.10 -7.90
C LYS A 221 5.21 -21.36 -6.42
N LEU A 222 5.20 -20.31 -5.58
CA LEU A 222 5.12 -20.50 -4.13
C LEU A 222 3.73 -20.20 -3.55
N PHE A 223 3.08 -19.13 -3.98
CA PHE A 223 1.79 -18.71 -3.42
C PHE A 223 0.62 -19.52 -3.99
N PRO A 224 -0.43 -19.77 -3.20
CA PRO A 224 -1.68 -20.32 -3.71
C PRO A 224 -2.27 -19.41 -4.80
N SER A 225 -2.90 -20.01 -5.82
CA SER A 225 -3.47 -19.27 -6.95
C SER A 225 -4.49 -18.21 -6.53
N ALA A 226 -5.28 -18.46 -5.49
CA ALA A 226 -6.24 -17.50 -4.94
C ALA A 226 -5.52 -16.23 -4.41
N VAL A 227 -4.46 -16.41 -3.64
CA VAL A 227 -3.64 -15.29 -3.13
C VAL A 227 -3.00 -14.51 -4.26
N SER A 228 -2.43 -15.21 -5.25
CA SER A 228 -1.83 -14.56 -6.41
C SER A 228 -2.85 -13.74 -7.19
N LEU A 229 -4.08 -14.23 -7.33
CA LEU A 229 -5.19 -13.50 -7.95
C LEU A 229 -5.58 -12.25 -7.15
N HIS A 230 -5.73 -12.34 -5.84
CA HIS A 230 -6.01 -11.18 -4.98
C HIS A 230 -4.90 -10.13 -5.07
N TYR A 231 -3.65 -10.57 -5.09
CA TYR A 231 -2.49 -9.68 -5.25
C TYR A 231 -2.53 -8.93 -6.58
N VAL A 232 -2.83 -9.68 -7.64
CA VAL A 232 -2.96 -9.21 -9.01
C VAL A 232 -4.04 -8.15 -9.16
N LYS A 233 -5.22 -8.40 -8.59
CA LYS A 233 -6.35 -7.47 -8.61
C LYS A 233 -6.09 -6.23 -7.75
N GLY A 234 -5.09 -6.29 -6.87
CA GLY A 234 -4.79 -5.24 -5.91
C GLY A 234 -5.74 -5.22 -4.71
N GLU A 235 -6.50 -6.29 -4.51
CA GLU A 235 -7.39 -6.54 -3.35
C GLU A 235 -6.54 -6.79 -2.09
N VAL A 236 -5.44 -7.51 -2.26
CA VAL A 236 -4.46 -7.78 -1.21
C VAL A 236 -3.08 -7.32 -1.68
N LEU A 237 -2.28 -6.72 -0.81
CA LEU A 237 -0.87 -6.42 -1.06
C LEU A 237 -0.01 -7.05 0.04
N ILE A 238 1.23 -7.36 -0.30
CA ILE A 238 2.22 -7.87 0.64
C ILE A 238 3.39 -6.90 0.64
N GLU A 239 3.71 -6.39 1.82
CA GLU A 239 4.76 -5.40 2.00
C GLU A 239 6.14 -6.02 1.77
N ALA A 240 7.01 -5.28 1.08
CA ALA A 240 8.33 -5.76 0.65
C ALA A 240 8.32 -7.14 -0.03
N LEU A 241 7.32 -7.45 -0.87
CA LEU A 241 7.09 -8.78 -1.47
C LEU A 241 8.38 -9.47 -2.00
N SER A 242 9.25 -8.75 -2.70
CA SER A 242 10.52 -9.26 -3.24
C SER A 242 11.51 -9.74 -2.19
N ARG A 243 11.39 -9.26 -0.96
CA ARG A 243 12.20 -9.62 0.21
C ARG A 243 11.40 -10.40 1.23
N TRP A 244 10.10 -10.54 1.02
CA TRP A 244 9.15 -11.09 1.97
C TRP A 244 9.51 -12.51 2.40
N LEU A 245 10.04 -13.35 1.50
CA LEU A 245 10.47 -14.68 1.91
C LEU A 245 11.81 -14.66 2.66
N LEU A 246 12.72 -13.77 2.26
CA LEU A 246 14.12 -13.73 2.71
C LEU A 246 14.31 -13.02 4.06
N ASN A 247 13.49 -12.02 4.36
CA ASN A 247 13.70 -11.09 5.47
C ASN A 247 12.45 -11.03 6.36
N ASP A 248 12.65 -10.80 7.66
CA ASP A 248 11.63 -10.18 8.50
C ASP A 248 11.63 -8.67 8.22
N LEU A 249 10.53 -7.97 8.44
CA LEU A 249 10.33 -6.60 7.97
C LEU A 249 10.98 -5.54 8.89
N LEU A 250 10.82 -5.70 10.20
CA LEU A 250 11.28 -4.75 11.21
C LEU A 250 11.87 -5.49 12.41
N PHE A 251 12.90 -4.92 13.03
CA PHE A 251 13.53 -5.45 14.24
C PHE A 251 13.44 -4.47 15.40
N VAL A 252 13.12 -4.97 16.58
CA VAL A 252 13.14 -4.20 17.83
C VAL A 252 14.37 -4.63 18.62
N HIS A 253 15.30 -3.71 18.82
CA HIS A 253 16.53 -3.98 19.57
C HIS A 253 16.23 -4.26 21.05
N ASN A 254 17.11 -5.04 21.69
CA ASN A 254 17.24 -5.04 23.15
C ASN A 254 18.60 -4.43 23.52
N PRO A 255 18.70 -3.10 23.67
CA PRO A 255 19.98 -2.44 23.90
C PRO A 255 20.65 -2.86 25.22
N PHE A 256 19.85 -3.26 26.23
CA PHE A 256 20.34 -3.66 27.55
C PHE A 256 21.21 -4.93 27.53
N ILE A 257 21.05 -5.81 26.53
CA ILE A 257 21.93 -6.98 26.37
C ILE A 257 23.37 -6.57 26.07
N VAL A 258 23.57 -5.39 25.48
CA VAL A 258 24.89 -4.87 25.13
C VAL A 258 25.58 -4.22 26.34
N TYR A 259 24.82 -3.79 27.34
CA TYR A 259 25.34 -3.14 28.54
C TYR A 259 26.33 -4.03 29.30
N ASN A 260 27.55 -3.50 29.56
CA ASN A 260 28.65 -4.23 30.22
C ASN A 260 28.97 -5.60 29.61
N SER A 261 28.74 -5.72 28.30
CA SER A 261 28.93 -6.97 27.57
C SER A 261 30.19 -6.96 26.71
N THR A 262 30.55 -8.14 26.21
CA THR A 262 31.56 -8.29 25.18
C THR A 262 30.89 -8.82 23.91
N ILE A 263 31.00 -8.05 22.83
CA ILE A 263 30.46 -8.38 21.52
C ILE A 263 31.59 -8.90 20.65
N ARG A 264 31.39 -10.09 20.08
CA ARG A 264 32.29 -10.68 19.08
C ARG A 264 31.58 -10.67 17.74
N PHE A 265 32.26 -10.22 16.69
CA PHE A 265 31.72 -10.18 15.33
C PHE A 265 32.65 -10.88 14.35
N VAL A 266 32.03 -11.55 13.38
CA VAL A 266 32.69 -12.30 12.30
C VAL A 266 31.93 -11.99 11.02
N THR A 267 32.30 -10.89 10.38
CA THR A 267 31.69 -10.48 9.11
C THR A 267 32.54 -10.90 7.93
N SER A 268 32.01 -10.69 6.72
CA SER A 268 32.79 -10.85 5.48
C SER A 268 33.99 -9.92 5.40
N SER A 269 34.05 -8.85 6.22
CA SER A 269 35.08 -7.83 6.18
C SER A 269 35.96 -7.77 7.43
N CYS A 270 35.51 -8.29 8.57
CA CYS A 270 36.25 -8.17 9.82
C CYS A 270 35.91 -9.28 10.84
N VAL A 271 36.93 -9.69 11.59
CA VAL A 271 36.80 -10.49 12.81
C VAL A 271 37.32 -9.66 13.98
N GLY A 272 36.53 -9.52 15.03
CA GLY A 272 36.91 -8.66 16.15
C GLY A 272 36.07 -8.87 17.41
N THR A 273 36.57 -8.27 18.50
CA THR A 273 35.92 -8.23 19.80
C THR A 273 35.87 -6.80 20.29
N VAL A 274 34.71 -6.33 20.73
CA VAL A 274 34.52 -5.02 21.35
C VAL A 274 33.93 -5.22 22.75
N HIS A 275 34.53 -4.54 23.72
CA HIS A 275 34.04 -4.49 25.09
C HIS A 275 33.18 -3.24 25.28
N CYS A 276 31.88 -3.43 25.52
CA CYS A 276 30.91 -2.35 25.70
C CYS A 276 30.83 -1.98 27.17
N LYS A 277 31.86 -1.28 27.68
CA LYS A 277 31.96 -0.86 29.10
C LYS A 277 31.66 0.62 29.32
N ASP A 278 31.97 1.45 28.34
CA ASP A 278 31.76 2.89 28.37
C ASP A 278 30.70 3.32 27.33
N GLY A 279 30.14 4.50 27.51
CA GLY A 279 29.12 5.04 26.61
C GLY A 279 29.59 5.21 25.16
N GLU A 280 30.86 5.54 24.92
CA GLU A 280 31.37 5.74 23.55
C GLU A 280 31.49 4.41 22.79
N SER A 281 32.19 3.43 23.36
CA SER A 281 32.37 2.11 22.73
C SER A 281 31.03 1.40 22.52
N THR A 282 30.12 1.53 23.47
CA THR A 282 28.78 0.93 23.41
C THR A 282 27.92 1.56 22.32
N LEU A 283 27.83 2.90 22.27
CA LEU A 283 27.03 3.58 21.25
C LEU A 283 27.59 3.40 19.84
N ARG A 284 28.92 3.39 19.67
CA ARG A 284 29.55 3.06 18.39
C ARG A 284 29.20 1.63 17.95
N THR A 285 29.16 0.69 18.89
CA THR A 285 28.76 -0.70 18.60
C THR A 285 27.29 -0.79 18.19
N ILE A 286 26.39 -0.06 18.85
CA ILE A 286 24.97 -0.01 18.46
C ILE A 286 24.81 0.64 17.09
N SER A 287 25.50 1.73 16.80
CA SER A 287 25.51 2.39 15.48
C SER A 287 25.97 1.44 14.36
N TYR A 288 27.00 0.65 14.65
CA TYR A 288 27.47 -0.42 13.77
C TYR A 288 26.40 -1.50 13.54
N LEU A 289 25.77 -2.01 14.61
CA LEU A 289 24.72 -3.01 14.52
C LEU A 289 23.50 -2.51 13.73
N ILE A 290 23.07 -1.27 13.96
CA ILE A 290 22.00 -0.62 13.18
C ILE A 290 22.37 -0.59 11.70
N GLY A 291 23.65 -0.32 11.38
CA GLY A 291 24.14 -0.40 10.01
C GLY A 291 24.02 -1.79 9.40
N LEU A 292 24.56 -2.79 10.09
CA LEU A 292 24.55 -4.18 9.63
C LEU A 292 23.12 -4.68 9.39
N PHE A 293 22.21 -4.38 10.31
CA PHE A 293 20.83 -4.87 10.26
C PHE A 293 19.94 -4.08 9.30
N SER A 294 20.36 -2.92 8.80
CA SER A 294 19.60 -2.16 7.80
C SER A 294 19.40 -2.93 6.49
N GLU A 295 20.34 -3.82 6.15
CA GLU A 295 20.21 -4.71 4.99
C GLU A 295 19.33 -5.93 5.28
N LEU A 296 19.08 -6.26 6.54
CA LEU A 296 18.28 -7.43 6.94
C LEU A 296 16.80 -7.09 7.17
N TYR A 297 16.48 -5.87 7.59
CA TYR A 297 15.12 -5.46 7.93
C TYR A 297 14.65 -4.30 7.03
N PRO A 298 13.94 -4.58 5.90
CA PRO A 298 13.63 -3.59 4.88
C PRO A 298 12.79 -2.41 5.35
N LEU A 299 11.92 -2.58 6.36
CA LEU A 299 11.06 -1.50 6.84
C LEU A 299 11.71 -0.68 7.94
N GLY A 300 12.56 -1.28 8.78
CA GLY A 300 13.20 -0.50 9.81
C GLY A 300 13.73 -1.25 11.02
N GLN A 301 14.20 -0.44 11.95
CA GLN A 301 14.73 -0.84 13.25
C GLN A 301 14.21 0.09 14.33
N VAL A 302 14.08 -0.42 15.55
CA VAL A 302 13.61 0.35 16.71
C VAL A 302 14.61 0.19 17.82
N LEU A 303 15.11 1.32 18.32
CA LEU A 303 15.93 1.40 19.53
C LEU A 303 15.01 1.84 20.69
N PRO A 304 14.41 0.89 21.42
CA PRO A 304 13.50 1.18 22.51
C PRO A 304 14.26 1.71 23.73
N HIS A 305 13.57 2.50 24.56
CA HIS A 305 14.03 3.00 25.85
C HIS A 305 15.42 3.63 25.83
N PHE A 306 15.69 4.45 24.81
CA PHE A 306 17.03 4.97 24.59
C PHE A 306 17.46 5.95 25.69
N SER A 307 16.56 6.78 26.23
CA SER A 307 16.85 7.65 27.39
C SER A 307 17.29 6.82 28.60
N THR A 308 16.55 5.77 28.95
CA THR A 308 16.90 4.84 30.03
C THR A 308 18.22 4.12 29.79
N PHE A 309 18.46 3.66 28.56
CA PHE A 309 19.69 2.99 28.20
C PHE A 309 20.92 3.92 28.28
N LEU A 310 20.78 5.18 27.85
CA LEU A 310 21.84 6.18 28.00
C LEU A 310 22.14 6.50 29.47
N ALA A 311 21.10 6.56 30.31
CA ALA A 311 21.25 6.75 31.76
C ALA A 311 22.03 5.61 32.40
N MET A 312 21.72 4.35 32.05
CA MET A 312 22.49 3.19 32.49
C MET A 312 23.97 3.26 32.09
N LEU A 313 24.26 3.73 30.87
CA LEU A 313 25.63 3.89 30.37
C LEU A 313 26.38 5.09 30.93
N ARG A 314 25.68 6.03 31.58
CA ARG A 314 26.19 7.36 31.91
C ARG A 314 26.88 8.00 30.71
N ALA A 315 26.23 7.91 29.55
CA ALA A 315 26.80 8.37 28.28
C ALA A 315 27.07 9.88 28.32
N SER A 316 28.23 10.31 27.81
CA SER A 316 28.55 11.73 27.70
C SER A 316 27.75 12.38 26.57
N ARG A 317 27.52 13.70 26.69
CA ARG A 317 26.88 14.52 25.65
C ARG A 317 27.55 14.35 24.28
N ASP A 318 28.89 14.32 24.25
CA ASP A 318 29.64 14.15 23.00
C ASP A 318 29.40 12.79 22.35
N SER A 319 29.36 11.71 23.13
CA SER A 319 29.08 10.36 22.61
C SER A 319 27.65 10.26 22.07
N VAL A 320 26.67 10.86 22.76
CA VAL A 320 25.28 10.94 22.27
C VAL A 320 25.20 11.75 20.97
N LYS A 321 25.83 12.93 20.92
CA LYS A 321 25.84 13.78 19.72
C LYS A 321 26.45 13.06 18.51
N ARG A 322 27.60 12.38 18.68
CA ARG A 322 28.24 11.60 17.62
C ARG A 322 27.35 10.45 17.15
N PHE A 323 26.75 9.70 18.07
CA PHE A 323 25.80 8.64 17.74
C PHE A 323 24.62 9.16 16.89
N LEU A 324 23.99 10.26 17.33
CA LEU A 324 22.88 10.85 16.59
C LEU A 324 23.31 11.33 15.19
N GLN A 325 24.48 11.98 15.07
CA GLN A 325 25.03 12.38 13.77
C GLN A 325 25.27 11.17 12.85
N GLU A 326 25.88 10.10 13.36
CA GLU A 326 26.13 8.88 12.58
C GLU A 326 24.83 8.25 12.06
N ILE A 327 23.80 8.14 12.89
CA ILE A 327 22.51 7.55 12.49
C ILE A 327 21.76 8.47 11.53
N LEU A 328 21.75 9.78 11.78
CA LEU A 328 20.99 10.73 10.97
C LEU A 328 21.55 10.94 9.57
N LEU A 329 22.88 10.85 9.41
CA LEU A 329 23.60 11.06 8.14
C LEU A 329 23.84 9.76 7.35
N LYS A 330 23.50 8.60 7.93
CA LYS A 330 23.68 7.31 7.26
C LYS A 330 22.75 7.19 6.05
N ASP A 331 23.31 6.74 4.93
CA ASP A 331 22.55 6.47 3.71
C ASP A 331 21.86 5.10 3.82
N TYR A 332 20.59 5.12 4.19
CA TYR A 332 19.74 3.93 4.26
C TYR A 332 19.06 3.68 2.92
N THR A 333 19.04 2.43 2.48
CA THR A 333 18.39 2.08 1.21
C THR A 333 16.87 1.96 1.35
N GLY A 334 16.13 2.55 0.40
CA GLY A 334 14.70 2.31 0.22
C GLY A 334 13.82 2.94 1.31
N ASP A 335 12.98 2.11 1.95
CA ASP A 335 11.98 2.55 2.94
C ASP A 335 12.39 2.30 4.39
N HIS A 336 13.66 1.99 4.65
CA HIS A 336 14.15 1.69 5.99
C HIS A 336 14.01 2.88 6.94
N VAL A 337 13.42 2.68 8.12
CA VAL A 337 13.28 3.70 9.16
C VAL A 337 13.93 3.25 10.46
N VAL A 338 14.80 4.07 11.03
CA VAL A 338 15.32 3.91 12.38
C VAL A 338 14.47 4.72 13.36
N THR A 339 13.91 4.04 14.34
CA THR A 339 13.10 4.67 15.39
C THR A 339 13.93 4.80 16.65
N ILE A 340 14.11 6.01 17.14
CA ILE A 340 14.70 6.27 18.46
C ILE A 340 13.54 6.53 19.42
N HIS A 341 13.36 5.65 20.40
CA HIS A 341 12.29 5.80 21.38
C HIS A 341 12.85 6.37 22.69
N LEU A 342 12.19 7.40 23.22
CA LEU A 342 12.54 8.04 24.48
C LEU A 342 11.34 7.99 25.42
N ASP A 343 11.62 7.65 26.67
CA ASP A 343 10.67 7.72 27.77
C ASP A 343 10.92 8.99 28.57
N TYR A 344 9.84 9.68 28.91
CA TYR A 344 9.81 10.69 29.98
C TYR A 344 9.17 10.03 31.20
N GLY A 345 9.98 9.79 32.23
CA GLY A 345 9.70 8.84 33.32
C GLY A 345 10.09 7.39 32.98
N ILE A 346 9.86 6.47 33.91
CA ILE A 346 10.19 5.04 33.74
C ILE A 346 8.92 4.19 33.52
N PRO A 347 8.81 3.42 32.42
CA PRO A 347 7.74 2.44 32.26
C PRO A 347 7.75 1.42 33.42
N PRO A 348 6.61 1.11 34.05
CA PRO A 348 6.54 0.14 35.16
C PRO A 348 7.06 -1.25 34.77
N VAL A 349 6.72 -1.73 33.57
CA VAL A 349 7.19 -3.02 33.04
C VAL A 349 8.71 -3.01 32.85
N LEU A 350 9.27 -1.89 32.39
CA LEU A 350 10.72 -1.76 32.24
C LEU A 350 11.43 -1.70 33.59
N SER A 351 10.88 -0.99 34.58
CA SER A 351 11.44 -0.94 35.94
C SER A 351 11.59 -2.35 36.52
N ARG A 352 10.51 -3.15 36.49
CA ARG A 352 10.51 -4.54 36.95
C ARG A 352 11.54 -5.40 36.22
N TYR A 353 11.68 -5.22 34.91
CA TYR A 353 12.69 -5.91 34.11
C TYR A 353 14.12 -5.54 34.53
N LEU A 354 14.40 -4.25 34.71
CA LEU A 354 15.72 -3.76 35.10
C LEU A 354 16.07 -4.19 36.52
N GLU A 355 15.14 -4.13 37.46
CA GLU A 355 15.33 -4.61 38.84
C GLU A 355 15.65 -6.11 38.87
N LYS A 356 14.99 -6.90 38.03
CA LYS A 356 15.16 -8.36 37.97
C LYS A 356 16.50 -8.78 37.34
N TYR A 357 16.93 -8.13 36.26
CA TYR A 357 18.09 -8.58 35.46
C TYR A 357 19.34 -7.70 35.60
N PHE A 358 19.20 -6.47 36.11
CA PHE A 358 20.25 -5.45 36.21
C PHE A 358 20.27 -4.81 37.61
N SER A 359 20.08 -5.62 38.65
CA SER A 359 19.91 -5.21 40.06
C SER A 359 21.02 -4.32 40.65
N TYR A 360 22.19 -4.23 40.01
CA TYR A 360 23.29 -3.36 40.44
C TYR A 360 22.97 -1.86 40.31
N TYR A 361 22.19 -1.46 39.30
CA TYR A 361 21.83 -0.07 39.07
C TYR A 361 20.61 0.03 38.14
N VAL A 362 19.57 0.71 38.64
CA VAL A 362 18.38 1.09 37.88
C VAL A 362 18.31 2.62 37.91
N PRO A 363 18.30 3.31 36.75
CA PRO A 363 18.22 4.77 36.72
C PRO A 363 16.91 5.29 37.33
N THR A 364 17.01 6.43 38.01
CA THR A 364 15.86 7.17 38.51
C THR A 364 15.10 7.86 37.36
N ALA A 365 13.84 8.21 37.60
CA ALA A 365 13.04 8.94 36.62
C ALA A 365 13.67 10.29 36.21
N GLU A 366 14.36 10.98 37.14
CA GLU A 366 15.01 12.25 36.82
C GLU A 366 16.25 12.06 35.94
N GLU A 367 17.09 11.05 36.21
CA GLU A 367 18.22 10.70 35.33
C GLU A 367 17.72 10.36 33.92
N ILE A 368 16.61 9.62 33.79
CA ILE A 368 16.00 9.31 32.49
C ILE A 368 15.54 10.60 31.79
N ASN A 369 14.90 11.52 32.52
CA ASN A 369 14.42 12.80 31.99
C ASN A 369 15.58 13.72 31.57
N GLU A 370 16.72 13.69 32.25
CA GLU A 370 17.93 14.40 31.82
C GLU A 370 18.43 13.91 30.46
N TYR A 371 18.49 12.59 30.24
CA TYR A 371 18.87 12.01 28.95
C TYR A 371 17.81 12.24 27.88
N TRP A 372 16.53 12.27 28.23
CA TRP A 372 15.45 12.69 27.33
C TRP A 372 15.68 14.12 26.83
N ARG A 373 15.95 15.08 27.73
CA ARG A 373 16.27 16.48 27.39
C ARG A 373 17.53 16.58 26.53
N LEU A 374 18.57 15.83 26.89
CA LEU A 374 19.83 15.78 26.14
C LEU A 374 19.59 15.36 24.69
N VAL A 375 18.89 14.23 24.46
CA VAL A 375 18.63 13.73 23.11
C VAL A 375 17.77 14.70 22.31
N LEU A 376 16.68 15.24 22.89
CA LEU A 376 15.83 16.18 22.18
C LEU A 376 16.54 17.49 21.82
N SER A 377 17.35 18.03 22.73
CA SER A 377 18.12 19.26 22.46
C SER A 377 19.12 19.07 21.32
N GLU A 378 19.86 17.95 21.30
CA GLU A 378 20.78 17.63 20.20
C GLU A 378 20.05 17.38 18.88
N LEU A 379 18.93 16.64 18.90
CA LEU A 379 18.11 16.42 17.69
C LEU A 379 17.55 17.73 17.15
N SER A 380 17.04 18.60 18.03
CA SER A 380 16.51 19.91 17.66
C SER A 380 17.59 20.79 17.01
N GLU A 381 18.81 20.79 17.54
CA GLU A 381 19.95 21.49 16.95
C GLU A 381 20.33 20.90 15.58
N LEU A 382 20.43 19.58 15.46
CA LEU A 382 20.81 18.91 14.21
C LEU A 382 19.77 19.11 13.10
N PHE A 383 18.48 18.99 13.41
CA PHE A 383 17.39 19.17 12.43
C PHE A 383 17.23 20.63 11.96
N SER A 384 17.72 21.59 12.75
CA SER A 384 17.81 22.98 12.31
C SER A 384 18.80 23.15 11.14
N LYS A 385 19.83 22.30 11.07
CA LYS A 385 20.91 22.34 10.06
C LYS A 385 20.61 21.48 8.83
N PHE A 386 20.00 20.30 9.01
CA PHE A 386 19.65 19.38 7.92
C PHE A 386 18.37 18.61 8.25
N THR A 387 17.82 17.81 7.33
CA THR A 387 16.66 16.93 7.62
C THR A 387 17.01 15.50 7.28
N SER A 388 16.90 14.60 8.26
CA SER A 388 17.00 13.16 8.00
C SER A 388 15.65 12.62 7.52
N LEU A 389 15.68 11.75 6.51
CA LEU A 389 14.49 11.12 5.92
C LEU A 389 14.20 9.73 6.49
N HIS A 390 15.11 9.19 7.30
CA HIS A 390 15.08 7.79 7.75
C HIS A 390 14.99 7.64 9.26
N VAL A 391 15.00 8.73 10.02
CA VAL A 391 14.88 8.68 11.49
C VAL A 391 13.52 9.21 11.92
N VAL A 392 12.87 8.49 12.84
CA VAL A 392 11.65 8.91 13.53
C VAL A 392 11.89 8.85 15.03
N VAL A 393 11.38 9.83 15.77
CA VAL A 393 11.51 9.89 17.23
C VAL A 393 10.17 9.55 17.86
N SER A 394 10.15 8.53 18.70
CA SER A 394 8.95 8.08 19.41
C SER A 394 9.07 8.49 20.87
N LEU A 395 8.08 9.19 21.42
CA LEU A 395 8.13 9.78 22.75
C LEU A 395 6.96 9.29 23.60
N SER A 396 7.24 8.56 24.68
CA SER A 396 6.24 8.15 25.66
C SER A 396 6.31 8.98 26.93
N LEU A 397 5.18 9.57 27.30
CA LEU A 397 5.01 10.33 28.54
C LEU A 397 4.40 9.42 29.62
N TRP A 398 5.18 9.05 30.63
CA TRP A 398 4.74 8.24 31.77
C TRP A 398 4.37 9.07 33.00
N CYS A 399 4.78 10.35 33.00
CA CYS A 399 4.39 11.36 33.95
C CYS A 399 4.18 12.70 33.22
N ASP A 400 3.67 13.70 33.94
CA ASP A 400 3.40 15.01 33.37
C ASP A 400 4.70 15.78 33.11
N LEU A 401 4.73 16.49 31.99
CA LEU A 401 5.88 17.30 31.58
C LEU A 401 5.97 18.55 32.46
N ARG A 402 7.20 18.93 32.83
CA ARG A 402 7.49 20.28 33.33
C ARG A 402 7.34 21.30 32.20
N ASP A 403 7.05 22.55 32.55
CA ASP A 403 6.88 23.64 31.57
C ASP A 403 8.10 23.80 30.64
N GLU A 404 9.32 23.70 31.19
CA GLU A 404 10.56 23.78 30.42
C GLU A 404 10.71 22.61 29.42
N ASP A 405 10.31 21.40 29.83
CA ASP A 405 10.37 20.20 28.99
C ASP A 405 9.31 20.25 27.88
N PHE A 406 8.14 20.79 28.19
CA PHE A 406 7.09 21.07 27.22
C PHE A 406 7.54 22.09 26.16
N ALA A 407 8.20 23.18 26.59
CA ALA A 407 8.78 24.15 25.68
C ALA A 407 9.88 23.53 24.79
N LEU A 408 10.70 22.61 25.32
CA LEU A 408 11.69 21.88 24.53
C LEU A 408 11.04 20.96 23.49
N LEU A 409 10.00 20.22 23.87
CA LEU A 409 9.26 19.32 22.97
C LEU A 409 8.66 20.09 21.79
N THR A 410 7.92 21.15 22.08
CA THR A 410 7.24 21.98 21.06
C THR A 410 8.26 22.64 20.12
N LYS A 411 9.37 23.17 20.64
CA LYS A 411 10.50 23.66 19.84
C LYS A 411 11.11 22.58 18.95
N THR A 412 11.24 21.36 19.46
CA THR A 412 11.81 20.23 18.72
C THR A 412 10.92 19.83 17.54
N ILE A 413 9.60 19.78 17.72
CA ILE A 413 8.63 19.57 16.64
C ILE A 413 8.71 20.72 15.63
N ALA A 414 8.73 21.98 16.10
CA ALA A 414 8.81 23.16 15.23
C ALA A 414 10.09 23.24 14.38
N ASN A 415 11.20 22.65 14.86
CA ASN A 415 12.43 22.50 14.08
C ASN A 415 12.38 21.36 13.05
N GLY A 416 11.24 20.65 12.97
CA GLY A 416 11.00 19.63 11.96
C GLY A 416 11.50 18.25 12.35
N VAL A 417 11.73 17.96 13.63
CA VAL A 417 12.00 16.58 14.07
C VAL A 417 10.71 15.75 13.91
N PRO A 418 10.75 14.59 13.22
CA PRO A 418 9.58 13.75 13.02
C PRO A 418 9.23 12.99 14.32
N VAL A 419 8.46 13.64 15.19
CA VAL A 419 8.01 13.09 16.47
C VAL A 419 6.73 12.27 16.30
N VAL A 420 6.61 11.18 17.06
CA VAL A 420 5.37 10.47 17.40
C VAL A 420 5.22 10.60 18.91
N LEU A 421 4.19 11.31 19.36
CA LEU A 421 3.96 11.60 20.78
C LEU A 421 2.86 10.71 21.32
N MET A 422 3.03 10.13 22.50
CA MET A 422 2.02 9.25 23.10
C MET A 422 2.05 9.32 24.63
N ARG A 423 0.91 8.98 25.24
CA ARG A 423 0.86 8.68 26.67
C ARG A 423 1.30 7.22 26.89
N GLY A 424 2.22 7.02 27.81
CA GLY A 424 2.72 5.68 28.15
C GLY A 424 1.61 4.81 28.72
N SER A 425 1.50 3.59 28.23
CA SER A 425 0.58 2.56 28.74
C SER A 425 1.19 1.17 28.56
N GLU A 426 0.73 0.18 29.33
CA GLU A 426 1.19 -1.21 29.16
C GLU A 426 0.81 -1.78 27.77
N GLU A 427 -0.30 -1.31 27.20
CA GLU A 427 -0.74 -1.69 25.87
C GLU A 427 0.08 -1.05 24.75
N ASN A 428 0.61 0.16 24.97
CA ASN A 428 1.38 0.89 23.98
C ASN A 428 2.62 1.49 24.65
N VAL A 429 3.65 0.65 24.76
CA VAL A 429 4.92 1.03 25.39
C VAL A 429 5.79 1.83 24.42
N CYS A 430 5.74 1.52 23.13
CA CYS A 430 6.49 2.22 22.10
C CYS A 430 5.80 2.13 20.74
N PHE A 431 5.68 3.24 20.02
CA PHE A 431 5.34 3.22 18.59
C PHE A 431 6.60 3.21 17.74
N THR A 432 6.65 2.30 16.78
CA THR A 432 7.69 2.28 15.76
C THR A 432 7.49 3.43 14.76
N GLY A 433 8.54 3.82 14.05
CA GLY A 433 8.49 4.71 12.90
C GLY A 433 7.68 4.16 11.72
N SER A 434 7.20 2.91 11.81
CA SER A 434 6.22 2.30 10.91
C SER A 434 4.82 2.20 11.52
N LEU A 435 4.56 2.98 12.57
CA LEU A 435 3.23 3.18 13.17
C LEU A 435 2.63 1.92 13.80
N PHE A 436 3.52 0.98 14.14
CA PHE A 436 3.19 -0.25 14.86
C PHE A 436 3.39 -0.03 16.37
N PRO A 437 2.36 -0.22 17.21
CA PRO A 437 2.52 -0.21 18.66
C PRO A 437 3.15 -1.51 19.16
N LEU A 438 4.07 -1.37 20.12
CA LEU A 438 4.66 -2.46 20.87
C LEU A 438 3.98 -2.55 22.24
N ASN A 439 3.48 -3.74 22.58
CA ASN A 439 2.80 -4.01 23.84
C ASN A 439 3.75 -4.72 24.80
N ALA A 440 3.62 -4.40 26.09
CA ALA A 440 4.13 -5.27 27.14
C ALA A 440 3.11 -6.39 27.39
N SER A 441 3.29 -7.55 26.76
CA SER A 441 2.68 -8.78 27.27
C SER A 441 3.72 -9.46 28.16
N ASP A 442 3.34 -9.77 29.41
CA ASP A 442 4.10 -10.50 30.44
C ASP A 442 4.98 -9.64 31.37
N ASP A 443 5.38 -10.23 32.53
CA ASP A 443 6.32 -9.65 33.52
C ASP A 443 7.73 -9.36 32.96
N VAL A 444 8.03 -9.87 31.76
CA VAL A 444 9.26 -9.61 31.01
C VAL A 444 8.86 -8.96 29.68
N PRO A 445 9.45 -7.82 29.28
CA PRO A 445 9.10 -7.12 28.05
C PRO A 445 9.45 -7.95 26.80
N THR A 446 8.50 -8.78 26.37
CA THR A 446 8.67 -9.72 25.24
C THR A 446 8.81 -9.04 23.87
N TYR A 447 8.57 -7.73 23.79
CA TYR A 447 8.81 -6.92 22.60
C TYR A 447 10.30 -6.60 22.40
N LEU A 448 11.13 -6.64 23.44
CA LEU A 448 12.58 -6.43 23.29
C LEU A 448 13.21 -7.62 22.55
N GLY A 449 13.92 -7.38 21.46
CA GLY A 449 14.46 -8.43 20.57
C GLY A 449 13.44 -9.00 19.59
N SER A 450 12.21 -8.47 19.56
CA SER A 450 11.15 -8.98 18.67
C SER A 450 11.31 -8.55 17.21
N VAL A 451 10.58 -9.22 16.32
CA VAL A 451 10.50 -8.87 14.90
C VAL A 451 9.05 -8.73 14.43
N VAL A 452 8.85 -7.86 13.44
CA VAL A 452 7.67 -7.94 12.57
C VAL A 452 8.02 -8.80 11.38
N SER A 453 7.40 -9.97 11.24
CA SER A 453 7.79 -10.93 10.20
C SER A 453 7.12 -10.67 8.85
N THR A 454 5.85 -10.27 8.86
CA THR A 454 5.12 -9.91 7.64
C THR A 454 4.05 -8.85 7.89
N SER A 455 3.72 -8.12 6.83
CA SER A 455 2.66 -7.14 6.75
C SER A 455 1.85 -7.42 5.48
N ILE A 456 0.59 -7.81 5.66
CA ILE A 456 -0.38 -8.04 4.60
C ILE A 456 -1.38 -6.89 4.66
N ILE A 457 -1.68 -6.31 3.50
CA ILE A 457 -2.53 -5.13 3.36
C ILE A 457 -3.78 -5.54 2.59
N VAL A 458 -4.96 -5.20 3.10
CA VAL A 458 -6.25 -5.41 2.45
C VAL A 458 -6.76 -4.06 1.96
N ASN A 459 -6.95 -3.95 0.64
CA ASN A 459 -7.45 -2.75 -0.02
C ASN A 459 -8.98 -2.77 0.01
N THR A 460 -9.53 -2.33 1.13
CA THR A 460 -10.95 -2.54 1.43
C THR A 460 -11.92 -1.89 0.43
N PRO A 461 -11.68 -0.70 -0.17
CA PRO A 461 -12.60 -0.11 -1.13
C PRO A 461 -12.97 -1.04 -2.28
N LEU A 462 -12.04 -1.88 -2.76
CA LEU A 462 -12.30 -2.79 -3.88
C LEU A 462 -13.43 -3.80 -3.59
N ALA A 463 -13.79 -4.03 -2.32
CA ALA A 463 -14.94 -4.86 -1.97
C ALA A 463 -16.28 -4.26 -2.44
N LEU A 464 -16.33 -2.94 -2.72
CA LEU A 464 -17.51 -2.28 -3.31
C LEU A 464 -17.84 -2.80 -4.71
N LEU A 465 -16.88 -3.39 -5.43
CA LEU A 465 -17.13 -4.04 -6.73
C LEU A 465 -18.03 -5.28 -6.61
N LEU A 466 -18.01 -5.93 -5.44
CA LEU A 466 -18.64 -7.23 -5.22
C LEU A 466 -19.87 -7.13 -4.30
N GLY A 467 -20.15 -5.95 -3.73
CA GLY A 467 -21.28 -5.73 -2.83
C GLY A 467 -21.60 -4.25 -2.63
N ALA A 468 -22.90 -3.95 -2.59
CA ALA A 468 -23.43 -2.59 -2.39
C ALA A 468 -23.93 -2.33 -0.96
N ASP A 469 -23.87 -3.33 -0.08
CA ASP A 469 -24.29 -3.24 1.32
C ASP A 469 -23.21 -3.80 2.26
N GLU A 470 -23.28 -3.37 3.52
CA GLU A 470 -22.29 -3.68 4.56
C GLU A 470 -22.07 -5.18 4.78
N ALA A 471 -23.14 -5.98 4.80
CA ALA A 471 -23.05 -7.41 5.05
C ALA A 471 -22.30 -8.13 3.91
N LYS A 472 -22.57 -7.78 2.65
CA LYS A 472 -21.85 -8.33 1.50
C LYS A 472 -20.38 -7.91 1.47
N ILE A 473 -20.08 -6.66 1.82
CA ILE A 473 -18.71 -6.17 1.91
C ILE A 473 -17.95 -6.95 2.99
N LEU A 474 -18.50 -7.08 4.19
CA LEU A 474 -17.89 -7.85 5.28
C LEU A 474 -17.68 -9.33 4.91
N CYS A 475 -18.67 -9.95 4.26
CA CYS A 475 -18.53 -11.32 3.75
C CYS A 475 -17.38 -11.46 2.74
N THR A 476 -17.22 -10.47 1.85
CA THR A 476 -16.14 -10.44 0.86
C THR A 476 -14.78 -10.30 1.52
N LEU A 477 -14.65 -9.37 2.47
CA LEU A 477 -13.40 -9.17 3.24
C LEU A 477 -13.03 -10.42 4.03
N ARG A 478 -13.99 -11.09 4.66
CA ARG A 478 -13.76 -12.36 5.37
C ARG A 478 -13.17 -13.42 4.45
N LYS A 479 -13.73 -13.57 3.25
CA LYS A 479 -13.22 -14.51 2.25
C LYS A 479 -11.77 -14.21 1.86
N TRP A 480 -11.45 -12.95 1.59
CA TRP A 480 -10.07 -12.55 1.25
C TRP A 480 -9.09 -12.87 2.39
N ILE A 481 -9.48 -12.65 3.64
CA ILE A 481 -8.68 -12.98 4.83
C ILE A 481 -8.46 -14.51 4.93
N GLN A 482 -9.50 -15.30 4.67
CA GLN A 482 -9.39 -16.76 4.65
C GLN A 482 -8.40 -17.23 3.56
N ASP A 483 -8.50 -16.67 2.36
CA ASP A 483 -7.64 -17.03 1.21
C ASP A 483 -6.15 -16.72 1.45
N ILE A 484 -5.81 -15.68 2.23
CA ILE A 484 -4.40 -15.31 2.54
C ILE A 484 -3.78 -16.09 3.70
N THR A 485 -4.58 -16.82 4.49
CA THR A 485 -4.10 -17.60 5.65
C THR A 485 -2.91 -18.52 5.37
N PRO A 486 -2.83 -19.23 4.22
CA PRO A 486 -1.69 -20.09 3.92
C PRO A 486 -0.34 -19.36 3.83
N LEU A 487 -0.33 -18.04 3.57
CA LEU A 487 0.91 -17.26 3.45
C LEU A 487 1.78 -17.34 4.71
N ILE A 488 1.17 -17.32 5.90
CA ILE A 488 1.96 -17.36 7.14
C ILE A 488 2.68 -18.70 7.27
N LYS A 489 2.00 -19.82 6.99
CA LYS A 489 2.60 -21.15 7.01
C LYS A 489 3.74 -21.28 6.00
N ILE A 490 3.60 -20.67 4.82
CA ILE A 490 4.67 -20.61 3.81
C ILE A 490 5.87 -19.83 4.35
N LYS A 491 5.64 -18.65 4.94
CA LYS A 491 6.70 -17.81 5.52
C LYS A 491 7.46 -18.54 6.63
N GLU A 492 6.75 -19.25 7.51
CA GLU A 492 7.38 -20.01 8.60
C GLU A 492 8.18 -21.20 8.10
N LYS A 493 7.64 -21.95 7.12
CA LYS A 493 8.29 -23.13 6.55
C LYS A 493 9.58 -22.78 5.80
N TYR A 494 9.53 -21.78 4.92
CA TYR A 494 10.63 -21.48 4.01
C TYR A 494 11.53 -20.32 4.50
N GLY A 495 11.01 -19.41 5.33
CA GLY A 495 11.76 -18.26 5.85
C GLY A 495 12.83 -18.65 6.88
N ARG A 496 12.62 -19.73 7.66
CA ARG A 496 13.63 -20.25 8.62
C ARG A 496 14.89 -20.80 7.94
N SER A 497 14.82 -21.19 6.67
CA SER A 497 15.98 -21.75 5.96
C SER A 497 17.01 -20.69 5.54
N LEU A 498 16.69 -19.40 5.65
CA LEU A 498 17.50 -18.26 5.17
C LEU A 498 18.05 -17.39 6.30
N SER A 499 17.72 -17.69 7.56
CA SER A 499 18.26 -17.02 8.76
C SER A 499 19.75 -17.25 8.99
N SER A 500 20.38 -18.13 8.21
CA SER A 500 21.84 -18.33 8.15
C SER A 500 22.60 -17.06 7.77
N ILE A 501 21.96 -16.06 7.18
CA ILE A 501 22.56 -14.73 6.93
C ILE A 501 22.78 -13.95 8.24
N VAL A 502 22.07 -14.28 9.33
CA VAL A 502 22.29 -13.69 10.67
C VAL A 502 23.50 -14.32 11.38
N GLU A 503 24.09 -15.41 10.86
CA GLU A 503 25.33 -15.99 11.41
C GLU A 503 26.59 -15.11 11.25
N ILE A 504 26.46 -13.93 10.61
CA ILE A 504 27.49 -12.90 10.41
C ILE A 504 28.01 -12.31 11.75
N VAL A 505 27.47 -12.73 12.90
CA VAL A 505 27.97 -12.31 14.23
C VAL A 505 28.01 -13.51 15.20
N ARG A 506 29.10 -14.30 15.16
CA ARG A 506 29.28 -15.44 16.07
C ARG A 506 29.80 -15.01 17.46
N GLY A 507 28.97 -15.19 18.48
CA GLY A 507 29.32 -15.00 19.90
C GLY A 507 28.11 -15.21 20.82
N SER A 508 28.31 -15.70 22.05
CA SER A 508 27.21 -15.99 22.99
C SER A 508 26.33 -14.78 23.30
N THR A 509 26.91 -13.58 23.40
CA THR A 509 26.17 -12.31 23.57
C THR A 509 25.38 -11.93 22.33
N CYS A 510 25.95 -12.10 21.14
CA CYS A 510 25.32 -11.75 19.87
C CYS A 510 24.16 -12.70 19.55
N LEU A 511 24.34 -14.01 19.83
CA LEU A 511 23.28 -15.01 19.78
C LEU A 511 22.12 -14.67 20.72
N LYS A 512 22.40 -14.06 21.88
CA LYS A 512 21.35 -13.56 22.78
C LYS A 512 20.68 -12.29 22.22
N TYR A 513 21.45 -11.36 21.65
CA TYR A 513 20.96 -10.11 21.07
C TYR A 513 20.03 -10.33 19.86
N THR A 514 20.34 -11.33 19.04
CA THR A 514 19.53 -11.73 17.89
C THR A 514 18.59 -12.88 18.18
N SER A 515 18.51 -13.34 19.44
CA SER A 515 17.47 -14.30 19.80
C SER A 515 16.14 -13.58 19.67
N VAL A 516 15.27 -14.08 18.79
CA VAL A 516 13.97 -13.48 18.51
C VAL A 516 12.96 -14.21 19.39
N PRO A 517 12.62 -13.69 20.58
CA PRO A 517 11.65 -14.32 21.46
C PRO A 517 10.23 -14.29 20.85
N THR A 518 9.99 -13.32 19.96
CA THR A 518 8.64 -12.94 19.53
C THR A 518 8.59 -12.56 18.06
N LYS A 519 7.60 -13.09 17.33
CA LYS A 519 7.26 -12.66 15.97
C LYS A 519 5.85 -12.09 15.89
N TYR A 520 5.74 -10.86 15.39
CA TYR A 520 4.48 -10.18 15.09
C TYR A 520 4.10 -10.32 13.62
N TYR A 521 2.80 -10.41 13.37
CA TYR A 521 2.21 -10.41 12.03
C TYR A 521 1.22 -9.26 11.91
N LEU A 522 1.34 -8.43 10.87
CA LEU A 522 0.47 -7.28 10.68
C LEU A 522 -0.56 -7.56 9.59
N LEU A 523 -1.83 -7.28 9.89
CA LEU A 523 -2.90 -7.22 8.90
C LEU A 523 -3.43 -5.79 8.84
N SER A 524 -3.10 -5.09 7.76
CA SER A 524 -3.43 -3.68 7.59
C SER A 524 -4.65 -3.53 6.70
N PHE A 525 -5.68 -2.82 7.13
CA PHE A 525 -6.87 -2.50 6.34
C PHE A 525 -6.82 -1.02 5.99
N VAL A 526 -6.98 -0.71 4.71
CA VAL A 526 -6.93 0.68 4.24
C VAL A 526 -8.16 0.99 3.40
N GLY A 527 -8.58 2.24 3.44
CA GLY A 527 -9.71 2.74 2.68
C GLY A 527 -11.10 2.44 3.26
N LEU A 528 -11.19 2.01 4.52
CA LEU A 528 -12.48 1.90 5.22
C LEU A 528 -13.26 3.21 5.26
N PRO A 529 -12.61 4.39 5.46
CA PRO A 529 -13.31 5.66 5.35
C PRO A 529 -14.08 5.81 4.05
N GLU A 530 -13.50 5.44 2.92
CA GLU A 530 -14.14 5.60 1.63
C GLU A 530 -15.31 4.64 1.43
N ILE A 531 -15.29 3.45 2.04
CA ILE A 531 -16.48 2.57 2.10
C ILE A 531 -17.60 3.27 2.88
N ALA A 532 -17.29 3.81 4.06
CA ALA A 532 -18.28 4.47 4.90
C ALA A 532 -18.88 5.70 4.19
N LEU A 533 -18.06 6.57 3.61
CA LEU A 533 -18.50 7.73 2.84
C LEU A 533 -19.39 7.34 1.65
N THR A 534 -19.06 6.24 0.97
CA THR A 534 -19.83 5.73 -0.17
C THR A 534 -21.20 5.20 0.27
N LEU A 535 -21.26 4.39 1.33
CA LEU A 535 -22.51 3.81 1.84
C LEU A 535 -23.42 4.87 2.49
N LEU A 536 -22.86 5.92 3.07
CA LEU A 536 -23.63 7.07 3.56
C LEU A 536 -24.15 7.98 2.43
N GLY A 537 -23.76 7.72 1.17
CA GLY A 537 -24.24 8.49 0.02
C GLY A 537 -23.75 9.93 -0.01
N VAL A 538 -22.55 10.20 0.54
CA VAL A 538 -21.99 11.55 0.65
C VAL A 538 -21.76 12.14 -0.75
N LYS A 539 -22.49 13.22 -1.08
CA LYS A 539 -22.38 13.95 -2.35
C LYS A 539 -21.41 15.14 -2.29
N LYS A 540 -21.20 15.70 -1.09
CA LYS A 540 -20.25 16.77 -0.79
C LYS A 540 -19.63 16.48 0.56
N LEU A 541 -18.32 16.70 0.69
CA LEU A 541 -17.59 16.39 1.92
C LEU A 541 -17.98 17.31 3.08
N ASP A 542 -18.43 18.54 2.79
CA ASP A 542 -18.84 19.53 3.81
C ASP A 542 -20.13 19.11 4.55
N ASP A 543 -20.95 18.27 3.92
CA ASP A 543 -22.26 17.86 4.46
C ASP A 543 -22.17 16.54 5.26
N ILE A 544 -20.97 16.10 5.64
CA ILE A 544 -20.77 14.80 6.30
C ILE A 544 -21.35 14.80 7.72
N ASN A 545 -22.20 13.80 8.01
CA ASN A 545 -22.60 13.52 9.39
C ASN A 545 -21.52 12.68 10.08
N LEU A 546 -20.72 13.31 10.96
CA LEU A 546 -19.62 12.65 11.67
C LEU A 546 -20.09 11.56 12.63
N HIS A 547 -21.30 11.66 13.19
CA HIS A 547 -21.85 10.63 14.06
C HIS A 547 -22.18 9.36 13.25
N SER A 548 -22.89 9.50 12.14
CA SER A 548 -23.20 8.36 11.25
C SER A 548 -21.94 7.74 10.64
N TYR A 549 -20.94 8.57 10.34
CA TYR A 549 -19.62 8.10 9.91
C TYR A 549 -18.94 7.22 10.97
N TYR A 550 -18.88 7.71 12.21
CA TYR A 550 -18.31 6.96 13.33
C TYR A 550 -19.03 5.63 13.57
N ASP A 551 -20.36 5.64 13.60
CA ASP A 551 -21.18 4.45 13.86
C ASP A 551 -21.01 3.37 12.77
N LEU A 552 -20.84 3.77 11.51
CA LEU A 552 -20.59 2.83 10.43
C LEU A 552 -19.16 2.26 10.47
N ILE A 553 -18.16 3.12 10.69
CA ILE A 553 -16.75 2.69 10.79
C ILE A 553 -16.57 1.70 11.93
N THR A 554 -17.14 1.96 13.10
CA THR A 554 -17.03 1.07 14.27
C THR A 554 -17.67 -0.29 14.05
N ARG A 555 -18.79 -0.37 13.31
CA ARG A 555 -19.38 -1.65 12.90
C ARG A 555 -18.48 -2.44 11.95
N PHE A 556 -17.86 -1.78 10.97
CA PHE A 556 -16.85 -2.42 10.12
C PHE A 556 -15.65 -2.94 10.92
N ILE A 557 -15.15 -2.13 11.86
CA ILE A 557 -14.05 -2.54 12.75
C ILE A 557 -14.44 -3.78 13.54
N ALA A 558 -15.63 -3.81 14.15
CA ALA A 558 -16.11 -4.95 14.93
C ALA A 558 -16.14 -6.23 14.08
N GLY A 559 -16.69 -6.16 12.86
CA GLY A 559 -16.69 -7.30 11.94
C GLY A 559 -15.28 -7.76 11.54
N ILE A 560 -14.38 -6.81 11.23
CA ILE A 560 -12.99 -7.12 10.89
C ILE A 560 -12.25 -7.77 12.07
N GLN A 561 -12.46 -7.29 13.29
CA GLN A 561 -11.84 -7.85 14.49
C GLN A 561 -12.27 -9.30 14.72
N GLU A 562 -13.53 -9.65 14.41
CA GLU A 562 -13.99 -11.04 14.46
C GLU A 562 -13.24 -11.93 13.46
N PHE A 563 -13.07 -11.47 12.21
CA PHE A 563 -12.33 -12.22 11.19
C PHE A 563 -10.86 -12.40 11.55
N VAL A 564 -10.26 -11.40 12.20
CA VAL A 564 -8.87 -11.45 12.65
C VAL A 564 -8.70 -12.42 13.81
N LYS A 565 -9.67 -12.54 14.72
CA LYS A 565 -9.66 -13.56 15.78
C LYS A 565 -9.66 -14.97 15.17
N GLU A 566 -10.53 -15.21 14.17
CA GLU A 566 -10.55 -16.47 13.42
C GLU A 566 -9.18 -16.74 12.76
N PHE A 567 -8.65 -15.77 12.03
CA PHE A 567 -7.32 -15.86 11.38
C PHE A 567 -6.20 -16.18 12.37
N SER A 568 -6.17 -15.49 13.51
CA SER A 568 -5.15 -15.68 14.56
C SER A 568 -5.19 -17.09 15.14
N SER A 569 -6.40 -17.64 15.34
CA SER A 569 -6.59 -19.02 15.80
C SER A 569 -6.04 -20.04 14.80
N ILE A 570 -6.26 -19.84 13.50
CA ILE A 570 -5.81 -20.76 12.43
C ILE A 570 -4.29 -20.73 12.29
N VAL A 571 -3.70 -19.55 12.42
CA VAL A 571 -2.25 -19.35 12.35
C VAL A 571 -1.56 -19.78 13.65
N ARG A 572 -2.31 -20.00 14.74
CA ARG A 572 -1.78 -20.31 16.08
C ARG A 572 -0.77 -19.28 16.56
N ASN A 573 -1.02 -18.01 16.26
CA ASN A 573 -0.22 -16.90 16.74
C ASN A 573 -1.14 -15.78 17.24
N GLU A 574 -1.12 -15.55 18.54
CA GLU A 574 -1.93 -14.51 19.22
C GLU A 574 -1.40 -13.09 18.98
N ARG A 575 -0.24 -12.95 18.30
CA ARG A 575 0.44 -11.68 18.04
C ARG A 575 0.19 -11.17 16.62
N VAL A 576 -0.98 -11.49 16.05
CA VAL A 576 -1.52 -10.82 14.86
C VAL A 576 -2.09 -9.48 15.28
N LYS A 577 -1.68 -8.40 14.63
CA LYS A 577 -2.09 -7.03 14.95
C LYS A 577 -2.77 -6.38 13.75
N VAL A 578 -3.92 -5.76 14.01
CA VAL A 578 -4.69 -5.01 13.03
C VAL A 578 -4.15 -3.59 12.95
N MET A 579 -4.03 -3.07 11.73
CA MET A 579 -3.53 -1.72 11.50
C MET A 579 -4.39 -0.99 10.46
N TRP A 580 -4.52 0.33 10.61
CA TRP A 580 -5.36 1.16 9.72
C TRP A 580 -4.55 2.08 8.80
N CYS A 581 -3.25 1.79 8.63
CA CYS A 581 -2.33 2.65 7.90
C CYS A 581 -1.29 1.87 7.10
N LEU A 582 -0.68 2.53 6.11
CA LEU A 582 0.47 2.04 5.34
C LEU A 582 1.79 2.62 5.83
N ARG A 583 2.88 1.90 5.52
CA ARG A 583 4.24 2.23 5.96
C ARG A 583 5.14 2.69 4.82
N THR A 584 4.74 2.44 3.57
CA THR A 584 5.54 2.71 2.39
C THR A 584 4.71 3.39 1.31
N THR A 585 5.31 4.36 0.60
CA THR A 585 4.67 5.05 -0.52
C THR A 585 4.49 4.13 -1.73
N SER A 586 5.30 3.08 -1.84
CA SER A 586 5.14 2.01 -2.85
C SER A 586 3.81 1.28 -2.69
N CYS A 587 3.44 0.88 -1.47
CA CYS A 587 2.14 0.28 -1.19
C CYS A 587 1.01 1.30 -1.40
N ALA A 588 1.15 2.52 -0.91
CA ALA A 588 0.15 3.58 -1.11
C ALA A 588 -0.13 3.84 -2.59
N SER A 589 0.91 3.91 -3.41
CA SER A 589 0.78 4.09 -4.86
C SER A 589 -0.01 2.96 -5.51
N LYS A 590 0.18 1.71 -5.08
CA LYS A 590 -0.56 0.56 -5.61
C LYS A 590 -2.03 0.64 -5.22
N VAL A 591 -2.33 0.83 -3.93
CA VAL A 591 -3.69 0.98 -3.40
C VAL A 591 -4.46 2.06 -4.17
N LEU A 592 -3.91 3.27 -4.21
CA LEU A 592 -4.53 4.39 -4.90
C LEU A 592 -4.72 4.12 -6.39
N SER A 593 -3.73 3.53 -7.06
CA SER A 593 -3.82 3.22 -8.48
C SER A 593 -4.89 2.18 -8.80
N SER A 594 -5.03 1.14 -7.98
CA SER A 594 -6.05 0.10 -8.16
C SER A 594 -7.45 0.67 -7.98
N VAL A 595 -7.67 1.48 -6.94
CA VAL A 595 -8.96 2.11 -6.70
C VAL A 595 -9.30 3.12 -7.79
N LYS A 596 -8.35 3.98 -8.18
CA LYS A 596 -8.55 4.98 -9.25
C LYS A 596 -8.91 4.33 -10.59
N LYS A 597 -8.30 3.18 -10.93
CA LYS A 597 -8.63 2.43 -12.15
C LYS A 597 -10.04 1.83 -12.12
N SER A 598 -10.48 1.37 -10.96
CA SER A 598 -11.80 0.73 -10.79
C SER A 598 -12.99 1.72 -10.85
N LYS A 599 -12.76 3.02 -10.66
CA LYS A 599 -13.79 4.09 -10.68
C LYS A 599 -14.97 3.83 -9.73
N ILE A 600 -14.73 3.12 -8.63
CA ILE A 600 -15.77 2.74 -7.65
C ILE A 600 -16.15 3.84 -6.68
N LEU A 601 -15.26 4.81 -6.47
CA LEU A 601 -15.49 5.87 -5.49
C LEU A 601 -16.38 6.97 -6.10
N PRO A 602 -17.29 7.57 -5.31
CA PRO A 602 -18.03 8.75 -5.74
C PRO A 602 -17.11 9.89 -6.16
N GLN A 603 -17.55 10.75 -7.08
CA GLN A 603 -16.76 11.91 -7.52
C GLN A 603 -16.37 12.86 -6.37
N ALA A 604 -17.19 12.92 -5.32
CA ALA A 604 -16.94 13.72 -4.13
C ALA A 604 -15.78 13.20 -3.26
N VAL A 605 -15.43 11.92 -3.41
CA VAL A 605 -14.38 11.27 -2.63
C VAL A 605 -13.08 11.32 -3.43
N PRO A 606 -12.08 12.13 -3.02
CA PRO A 606 -10.98 12.50 -3.88
C PRO A 606 -9.97 11.38 -4.10
N ASN A 607 -9.73 10.53 -3.10
CA ASN A 607 -8.75 9.44 -3.10
C ASN A 607 -9.00 8.50 -1.91
N THR A 608 -8.41 7.31 -1.95
CA THR A 608 -8.41 6.35 -0.82
C THR A 608 -7.46 6.77 0.29
N THR A 609 -7.95 6.79 1.53
CA THR A 609 -7.15 7.07 2.71
C THR A 609 -6.30 5.86 3.07
N TYR A 610 -5.00 6.13 3.29
CA TYR A 610 -4.04 5.11 3.71
C TYR A 610 -3.34 5.45 5.03
N LEU A 611 -3.74 6.53 5.71
CA LEU A 611 -3.26 6.94 7.02
C LEU A 611 -4.45 7.10 7.98
N GLY A 612 -4.77 6.02 8.68
CA GLY A 612 -5.78 6.01 9.73
C GLY A 612 -7.22 6.00 9.23
N LEU A 613 -8.14 6.15 10.18
CA LEU A 613 -9.59 6.06 9.96
C LEU A 613 -10.26 7.43 9.86
N VAL A 614 -9.51 8.53 10.02
CA VAL A 614 -10.02 9.89 9.79
C VAL A 614 -9.31 10.49 8.57
N PRO A 615 -9.96 10.52 7.38
CA PRO A 615 -9.33 11.04 6.17
C PRO A 615 -8.74 12.43 6.36
N LEU A 616 -7.49 12.61 5.94
CA LEU A 616 -6.78 13.88 6.06
C LEU A 616 -7.30 14.97 5.10
N TYR A 617 -8.11 14.59 4.11
CA TYR A 617 -8.76 15.53 3.18
C TYR A 617 -10.15 16.00 3.65
N LEU A 618 -10.69 15.47 4.76
CA LEU A 618 -12.00 15.90 5.27
C LEU A 618 -11.94 17.37 5.72
N PRO A 619 -12.83 18.24 5.21
CA PRO A 619 -12.87 19.67 5.51
C PRO A 619 -13.59 19.94 6.84
N ILE A 620 -13.13 19.30 7.91
CA ILE A 620 -13.65 19.46 9.28
C ILE A 620 -12.72 20.34 10.11
N SER A 621 -13.28 20.99 11.13
CA SER A 621 -12.51 21.78 12.09
C SER A 621 -11.46 20.91 12.81
N LEU A 622 -10.46 21.56 13.39
CA LEU A 622 -9.47 20.85 14.19
C LEU A 622 -10.14 20.10 15.35
N GLN A 623 -11.03 20.77 16.08
CA GLN A 623 -11.70 20.19 17.24
C GLN A 623 -12.48 18.93 16.85
N GLU A 624 -13.29 18.97 15.79
CA GLU A 624 -14.02 17.80 15.29
C GLU A 624 -13.07 16.66 14.89
N ARG A 625 -11.93 16.98 14.28
CA ARG A 625 -10.91 15.98 13.95
C ARG A 625 -10.33 15.33 15.20
N LEU A 626 -9.98 16.12 16.21
CA LEU A 626 -9.40 15.62 17.46
C LEU A 626 -10.41 14.75 18.20
N GLU A 627 -11.67 15.18 18.29
CA GLU A 627 -12.76 14.42 18.91
C GLU A 627 -13.01 13.07 18.19
N LEU A 628 -13.11 13.09 16.85
CA LEU A 628 -13.34 11.88 16.07
C LEU A 628 -12.14 10.93 16.14
N ALA A 629 -10.91 11.44 16.00
CA ALA A 629 -9.70 10.64 16.09
C ALA A 629 -9.54 10.03 17.48
N HIS A 630 -9.83 10.79 18.54
CA HIS A 630 -9.82 10.28 19.90
C HIS A 630 -10.75 9.06 20.06
N ARG A 631 -12.01 9.16 19.61
CA ARG A 631 -12.96 8.04 19.72
C ARG A 631 -12.51 6.80 18.93
N LEU A 632 -11.76 6.98 17.85
CA LEU A 632 -11.25 5.90 17.00
C LEU A 632 -9.90 5.32 17.48
N CYS A 633 -9.13 6.06 18.29
CA CYS A 633 -7.90 5.58 18.92
C CYS A 633 -8.13 4.34 19.81
N ASN A 634 -9.32 4.20 20.41
CA ASN A 634 -9.73 2.99 21.16
C ASN A 634 -9.74 1.71 20.30
N PHE A 635 -9.76 1.86 18.98
CA PHE A 635 -9.71 0.75 18.02
C PHE A 635 -8.34 0.58 17.37
N GLY A 636 -7.29 1.19 17.94
CA GLY A 636 -5.91 1.11 17.45
C GLY A 636 -5.57 2.08 16.31
N ASP A 637 -6.39 3.12 16.11
CA ASP A 637 -6.05 4.22 15.20
C ASP A 637 -5.07 5.21 15.83
N VAL A 638 -4.45 6.02 14.98
CA VAL A 638 -3.46 7.04 15.36
C VAL A 638 -3.96 8.41 14.92
N MET A 639 -3.75 9.43 15.75
CA MET A 639 -4.19 10.79 15.46
C MET A 639 -3.17 11.50 14.55
N TYR A 640 -3.56 11.73 13.31
CA TYR A 640 -2.76 12.48 12.34
C TYR A 640 -3.28 13.90 12.18
N VAL A 641 -2.39 14.88 12.32
CA VAL A 641 -2.73 16.31 12.11
C VAL A 641 -1.73 16.92 11.14
N GLN A 642 -2.20 17.34 9.97
CA GLN A 642 -1.37 18.02 8.98
C GLN A 642 -1.30 19.51 9.30
N LEU A 643 -0.09 19.97 9.59
CA LEU A 643 0.24 21.34 10.00
C LEU A 643 0.52 22.22 8.78
N GLY A 644 -0.01 23.44 8.80
CA GLY A 644 0.23 24.45 7.77
C GLY A 644 1.47 25.31 8.00
N SER A 645 1.66 26.33 7.15
CA SER A 645 2.85 27.18 7.14
C SER A 645 3.08 28.02 8.40
N SER A 646 2.01 28.38 9.10
CA SER A 646 2.02 29.17 10.34
C SER A 646 2.00 28.31 11.61
N ALA A 647 2.28 27.01 11.49
CA ALA A 647 2.09 26.08 12.60
C ALA A 647 3.01 26.30 13.81
N LYS A 648 4.08 27.11 13.73
CA LYS A 648 4.99 27.35 14.87
C LYS A 648 4.23 27.86 16.11
N ASP A 649 3.25 28.72 15.89
CA ASP A 649 2.48 29.37 16.96
C ASP A 649 1.38 28.45 17.51
N PHE A 650 1.02 27.40 16.76
CA PHE A 650 -0.09 26.48 17.04
C PHE A 650 0.36 25.12 17.59
N ILE A 651 1.62 24.70 17.37
CA ILE A 651 2.14 23.40 17.85
C ILE A 651 2.00 23.25 19.37
N ALA A 652 2.25 24.32 20.13
CA ALA A 652 2.14 24.27 21.59
C ALA A 652 0.69 24.00 22.02
N GLU A 653 -0.28 24.73 21.47
CA GLU A 653 -1.70 24.55 21.76
C GLU A 653 -2.16 23.13 21.42
N LEU A 654 -1.82 22.64 20.22
CA LEU A 654 -2.14 21.27 19.79
C LEU A 654 -1.58 20.21 20.74
N VAL A 655 -0.30 20.32 21.11
CA VAL A 655 0.34 19.35 22.00
C VAL A 655 -0.28 19.43 23.40
N HIS A 656 -0.59 20.63 23.89
CA HIS A 656 -1.26 20.81 25.18
C HIS A 656 -2.65 20.19 25.20
N GLU A 657 -3.49 20.46 24.18
CA GLU A 657 -4.85 19.91 24.07
C GLU A 657 -4.83 18.37 24.04
N VAL A 658 -3.90 17.79 23.29
CA VAL A 658 -3.75 16.34 23.19
C VAL A 658 -3.23 15.70 24.48
N ILE A 659 -2.31 16.36 25.20
CA ILE A 659 -1.80 15.85 26.49
C ILE A 659 -2.89 15.98 27.57
N SER A 660 -3.54 17.14 27.67
CA SER A 660 -4.52 17.47 28.72
C SER A 660 -5.82 16.67 28.63
N SER A 661 -6.26 16.32 27.42
CA SER A 661 -7.42 15.45 27.24
C SER A 661 -7.21 14.03 27.78
N GLY A 662 -5.96 13.61 28.06
CA GLY A 662 -5.63 12.32 28.67
C GLY A 662 -5.94 11.10 27.81
N SER A 663 -6.23 11.33 26.52
CA SER A 663 -7.15 10.53 25.73
C SER A 663 -6.52 10.00 24.43
N CYS A 664 -5.28 10.37 24.15
CA CYS A 664 -4.62 10.08 22.89
C CYS A 664 -3.63 8.92 23.01
N THR A 665 -3.88 7.85 22.25
CA THR A 665 -2.96 6.72 22.12
C THR A 665 -1.65 7.12 21.43
N ALA A 666 -1.73 7.94 20.36
CA ALA A 666 -0.57 8.54 19.71
C ALA A 666 -0.96 9.72 18.79
N LEU A 667 -0.21 10.82 18.86
CA LEU A 667 -0.30 12.01 18.00
C LEU A 667 0.89 12.07 17.04
N ILE A 668 0.59 12.32 15.77
CA ILE A 668 1.58 12.48 14.71
C ILE A 668 1.35 13.81 13.98
N PRO A 669 2.14 14.84 14.32
CA PRO A 669 2.15 16.09 13.56
C PRO A 669 2.83 15.87 12.21
N LEU A 670 2.11 16.08 11.12
CA LEU A 670 2.62 16.00 9.76
C LEU A 670 2.98 17.41 9.28
N MET A 671 4.22 17.61 8.86
CA MET A 671 4.74 18.93 8.51
C MET A 671 5.27 18.96 7.09
N ASP A 672 5.15 20.13 6.50
CA ASP A 672 5.80 20.51 5.24
C ASP A 672 7.03 21.36 5.55
N LEU A 673 8.14 21.07 4.86
CA LEU A 673 9.40 21.80 5.00
C LEU A 673 9.94 22.20 3.63
N THR A 674 10.47 23.41 3.57
CA THR A 674 11.28 23.91 2.46
C THR A 674 12.71 24.08 2.92
N LYS A 675 13.66 23.42 2.26
CA LYS A 675 15.10 23.49 2.55
C LYS A 675 15.85 24.18 1.41
N CYS A 676 16.75 25.09 1.75
CA CYS A 676 17.60 25.75 0.77
C CYS A 676 18.99 25.11 0.75
N MET A 677 19.48 24.70 -0.41
CA MET A 677 20.81 24.11 -0.58
C MET A 677 21.95 25.15 -0.52
N TYR A 678 21.64 26.44 -0.62
CA TYR A 678 22.66 27.51 -0.58
C TYR A 678 22.91 28.04 0.84
N CYS A 679 21.85 28.39 1.57
CA CYS A 679 21.99 28.92 2.94
C CYS A 679 21.65 27.90 4.04
N CYS A 680 21.31 26.67 3.66
CA CYS A 680 20.92 25.58 4.57
C CYS A 680 19.71 25.87 5.48
N CYS A 681 19.02 27.00 5.27
CA CYS A 681 17.86 27.38 6.08
C CYS A 681 16.65 26.49 5.79
N SER A 682 15.87 26.28 6.85
CA SER A 682 14.61 25.53 6.83
C SER A 682 13.44 26.46 7.08
N SER A 683 12.37 26.32 6.31
CA SER A 683 11.12 27.04 6.52
C SER A 683 9.95 26.05 6.58
N ILE A 684 9.01 26.27 7.49
CA ILE A 684 7.78 25.47 7.58
C ILE A 684 6.83 25.90 6.47
N GLY A 685 6.34 24.94 5.69
CA GLY A 685 5.54 25.13 4.49
C GLY A 685 6.28 24.78 3.21
N LEU A 686 5.55 24.73 2.10
CA LEU A 686 6.06 24.45 0.76
C LEU A 686 6.18 25.77 -0.01
N TYR A 687 7.39 26.28 -0.16
CA TYR A 687 7.67 27.53 -0.88
C TYR A 687 8.49 27.27 -2.14
N ASP A 688 8.31 28.12 -3.14
CA ASP A 688 9.08 28.09 -4.39
C ASP A 688 10.43 28.82 -4.27
N SER A 689 10.63 29.61 -3.22
CA SER A 689 11.89 30.29 -2.92
C SER A 689 12.27 30.14 -1.44
N CYS A 690 13.57 30.28 -1.16
CA CYS A 690 14.06 30.33 0.21
C CYS A 690 13.61 31.63 0.89
N ARG A 691 12.98 31.55 2.06
CA ARG A 691 12.58 32.74 2.83
C ARG A 691 13.73 33.50 3.49
N SER A 692 14.91 32.89 3.61
CA SER A 692 16.09 33.52 4.21
C SER A 692 16.96 34.25 3.19
N CYS A 693 17.34 33.58 2.09
CA CYS A 693 18.23 34.15 1.07
C CYS A 693 17.55 34.48 -0.27
N LEU A 694 16.23 34.27 -0.39
CA LEU A 694 15.41 34.54 -1.58
C LEU A 694 15.81 33.75 -2.84
N SER A 695 16.72 32.77 -2.73
CA SER A 695 17.06 31.90 -3.85
C SER A 695 15.87 31.06 -4.30
N TYR A 696 15.59 31.08 -5.60
CA TYR A 696 14.64 30.18 -6.28
C TYR A 696 15.32 28.89 -6.75
N MET A 697 16.64 28.95 -6.99
CA MET A 697 17.43 27.77 -7.32
C MET A 697 17.77 27.00 -6.04
N GLY A 698 17.90 25.67 -6.16
CA GLY A 698 18.36 24.82 -5.06
C GLY A 698 17.39 24.75 -3.87
N VAL A 699 16.09 24.96 -4.10
CA VAL A 699 15.04 24.81 -3.09
C VAL A 699 14.47 23.39 -3.17
N ILE A 700 14.51 22.68 -2.06
CA ILE A 700 14.02 21.30 -1.94
C ILE A 700 12.77 21.29 -1.07
N LYS A 701 11.71 20.68 -1.59
CA LYS A 701 10.43 20.50 -0.89
C LYS A 701 10.38 19.12 -0.27
N VAL A 702 10.19 19.08 1.04
CA VAL A 702 10.15 17.86 1.83
C VAL A 702 8.83 17.83 2.60
N GLY A 703 8.10 16.72 2.50
CA GLY A 703 6.83 16.55 3.21
C GLY A 703 6.83 15.29 4.06
N ARG A 704 6.18 15.34 5.21
CA ARG A 704 5.92 14.16 6.04
C ARG A 704 4.70 13.41 5.49
N VAL A 705 4.91 12.70 4.38
CA VAL A 705 3.83 12.04 3.61
C VAL A 705 3.21 10.83 4.32
N ILE A 706 4.04 10.14 5.11
CA ILE A 706 3.70 9.02 5.99
C ILE A 706 4.22 9.36 7.40
N SER A 707 4.82 8.43 8.13
CA SER A 707 5.48 8.68 9.41
C SER A 707 6.81 9.47 9.32
N ARG A 708 7.43 9.51 8.13
CA ARG A 708 8.74 10.12 7.87
C ARG A 708 8.69 11.17 6.77
N TYR A 709 9.73 12.00 6.71
CA TYR A 709 9.94 12.96 5.64
C TYR A 709 10.38 12.28 4.34
N LEU A 710 9.89 12.79 3.21
CA LEU A 710 10.28 12.39 1.87
C LEU A 710 10.44 13.62 0.98
N PHE A 711 11.37 13.56 0.03
CA PHE A 711 11.40 14.53 -1.06
C PHE A 711 10.10 14.41 -1.86
N LEU A 712 9.36 15.51 -1.97
CA LEU A 712 8.04 15.46 -2.64
C LEU A 712 8.17 15.07 -4.11
N ASP A 713 9.27 15.43 -4.76
CA ASP A 713 9.56 15.10 -6.15
C ASP A 713 9.80 13.61 -6.40
N ASP A 714 10.23 12.86 -5.38
CA ASP A 714 10.45 11.42 -5.43
C ASP A 714 9.18 10.61 -5.10
N VAL A 715 8.19 11.25 -4.46
CA VAL A 715 6.92 10.60 -4.09
C VAL A 715 6.13 10.27 -5.36
N PRO A 716 5.58 9.04 -5.52
CA PRO A 716 4.78 8.69 -6.69
C PRO A 716 3.65 9.67 -6.96
N ALA A 717 3.41 10.03 -8.22
CA ALA A 717 2.48 11.11 -8.58
C ALA A 717 1.07 10.95 -7.98
N VAL A 718 0.53 9.72 -7.96
CA VAL A 718 -0.81 9.46 -7.38
C VAL A 718 -0.82 9.68 -5.86
N VAL A 719 0.26 9.32 -5.17
CA VAL A 719 0.43 9.56 -3.73
C VAL A 719 0.61 11.05 -3.45
N ARG A 720 1.37 11.76 -4.29
CA ARG A 720 1.54 13.21 -4.21
C ARG A 720 0.21 13.96 -4.41
N GLU A 721 -0.63 13.47 -5.33
CA GLU A 721 -1.97 14.02 -5.56
C GLU A 721 -2.86 13.91 -4.31
N GLU A 722 -2.85 12.77 -3.62
CA GLU A 722 -3.53 12.61 -2.32
C GLU A 722 -2.93 13.54 -1.26
N TYR A 723 -1.61 13.54 -1.12
CA TYR A 723 -0.90 14.34 -0.12
C TYR A 723 -1.23 15.84 -0.21
N LEU A 724 -1.29 16.38 -1.43
CA LEU A 724 -1.57 17.79 -1.64
C LEU A 724 -3.02 18.18 -1.29
N LYS A 725 -3.97 17.24 -1.35
CA LYS A 725 -5.39 17.45 -1.00
C LYS A 725 -5.68 17.41 0.50
N ARG A 726 -4.67 17.11 1.34
CA ARG A 726 -4.84 17.10 2.80
C ARG A 726 -5.09 18.50 3.34
N VAL A 727 -6.03 18.60 4.28
CA VAL A 727 -6.34 19.82 5.01
C VAL A 727 -5.16 20.19 5.90
N ARG A 728 -4.70 21.44 5.81
CA ARG A 728 -3.57 21.96 6.59
C ARG A 728 -4.09 22.92 7.65
N TYR A 729 -4.02 22.51 8.91
CA TYR A 729 -4.47 23.31 10.04
C TYR A 729 -3.47 24.43 10.36
N GLN A 730 -4.00 25.62 10.61
CA GLN A 730 -3.31 26.87 10.90
C GLN A 730 -4.07 27.65 11.99
N TYR A 731 -3.42 28.61 12.64
CA TYR A 731 -4.00 29.37 13.76
C TYR A 731 -5.37 30.02 13.47
N PHE A 732 -5.68 30.33 12.20
CA PHE A 732 -6.97 30.92 11.77
C PHE A 732 -8.01 29.91 11.28
N SER A 733 -7.82 28.61 11.53
CA SER A 733 -8.74 27.55 11.09
C SER A 733 -9.48 26.85 12.23
N SER A 734 -9.55 27.50 13.39
CA SER A 734 -10.46 27.17 14.50
C SER A 734 -11.89 27.62 14.22
#